data_AF-A0A352JBT8-F1
#
_entry.id   AF-A0A352JBT8-F1
#
_cell.length_a   1.000
_cell.length_b   1.000
_cell.length_c   1.000
_cell.angle_alpha   90.00
_cell.angle_beta   90.00
_cell.angle_gamma   90.00
#
_symmetry.space_group_name_H-M   'P 1'
#
loop_
_entity.id
_entity.type
_entity.pdbx_description
1 polymer ?
#
loop_
_entity_poly.entity_id
_entity_poly.type
_entity_poly.pdbx_seq_one_letter_code
_entity_poly.pdbx_strand_id
1 'polypeptide(L)'
;MNSVHSSPNPSPFTQYQRQFRQALGDEIKSLRKLGGQTTTITDGRHLGKRSGKHLYSFTTDTEIRFPDDTPVDLVHQRQRYPGILLSIEGFDLLIAIEKNIGEQVPSVKMTTEPWFLLEELQKRLDTATASQTANRKMALNLLSDSATSRPTNDTQFDDFRPRIETQSQQSLNYNRYQAEAITHVLQHPVSFIWGPPGTGKTSTLGLTVASLVHAGESVLVLAHSNTAVDTAMKSLAKYLCKSSYYNEGFILRFGIATPGTYDDYPLINVRGIAKRQNAPLIEKIEGLERERKRLTQQSRAFGLTTQQKSALQERIAKIREELQPLKQQLRQKESELVRKAVVVGCTLSKAAIAQEIYERQFDAVIIDEASMTYIPHCVYAATLAKRRIAIFGDFRQLGPISQAETDNAQTWLQRDIFEEAGITNRVNRNQQDDRMVLLQTQYRMHPSISAIPNRLFYNNQLQDGEGVQARTQPIVDAQPNPGSSLIFYDLSRASAFCFSDQESHSRFNLISALIAADIAYKSKQAETESVGIITPYKAQSRLIHRILRETHLETVKSSTVHRFQGSEQHLIVFDAVDSTPQRKAGKLLQGGMQSTASRLANVAVSRAQGKFIGLFNDAYVRQQLDSFNVFRKFSDRLRSSSQVLPLTFTDAANFTVWQFTLPGITVYPNPSAARQAIEADLTIAQHAVAIDWSTQLKSAQHFSLASLRPGTNIVARGSDIASSITSLPNTRLWRSDSFSNMGIVGIDQQILWVYTNPSAQSPVFKVALPNTVNLLYTFLQLLPADSGASVAQKLLSNQAPFGSCELCTQPLWPQPAQNKYSRPRISCVTHLQQGRNMNRQDATQYAQFMGRTCEACGAALQGLQNGATGQIFLACSRSSCNWRTSLNQII
;
A
#
# COMPACT_ATOMS: atom_id res chain seq x y z
N MET A 1 12.73 -64.65 3.90
CA MET A 1 13.33 -63.39 4.37
C MET A 1 13.12 -62.34 3.27
N ASN A 2 12.00 -61.61 3.32
CA ASN A 2 11.74 -60.51 2.38
C ASN A 2 12.26 -59.23 3.02
N SER A 3 13.37 -58.71 2.49
CA SER A 3 13.95 -57.43 2.84
C SER A 3 12.98 -56.31 2.47
N VAL A 4 12.30 -55.76 3.47
CA VAL A 4 11.60 -54.49 3.36
C VAL A 4 12.66 -53.43 3.06
N HIS A 5 12.75 -52.99 1.81
CA HIS A 5 13.50 -51.80 1.45
C HIS A 5 12.82 -50.59 2.12
N SER A 6 13.31 -50.23 3.30
CA SER A 6 13.03 -48.95 3.93
C SER A 6 13.48 -47.85 2.98
N SER A 7 12.54 -47.07 2.45
CA SER A 7 12.84 -45.84 1.73
C SER A 7 13.72 -44.97 2.62
N PRO A 8 14.86 -44.43 2.16
CA PRO A 8 15.71 -43.60 3.00
C PRO A 8 14.91 -42.38 3.48
N ASN A 9 14.97 -42.11 4.79
CA ASN A 9 14.32 -40.93 5.36
C ASN A 9 14.81 -39.68 4.61
N PRO A 10 13.90 -38.80 4.14
CA PRO A 10 14.28 -37.61 3.40
C PRO A 10 15.17 -36.72 4.26
N SER A 11 16.22 -36.15 3.64
CA SER A 11 17.15 -35.24 4.33
C SER A 11 16.38 -34.08 5.02
N PRO A 12 16.90 -33.50 6.12
CA PRO A 12 16.22 -32.40 6.82
C PRO A 12 15.85 -31.24 5.88
N PHE A 13 16.74 -30.89 4.94
CA PHE A 13 16.47 -29.84 3.96
C PHE A 13 15.29 -30.20 3.03
N THR A 14 15.19 -31.46 2.60
CA THR A 14 14.08 -31.95 1.78
C THR A 14 12.74 -31.89 2.53
N GLN A 15 12.75 -32.06 3.85
CA GLN A 15 11.54 -31.93 4.67
C GLN A 15 11.06 -30.48 4.72
N TYR A 16 11.96 -29.52 5.00
CA TYR A 16 11.64 -28.10 4.94
C TYR A 16 11.17 -27.66 3.56
N GLN A 17 11.87 -28.06 2.49
CA GLN A 17 11.48 -27.74 1.12
C GLN A 17 10.05 -28.20 0.80
N ARG A 18 9.65 -29.39 1.25
CA ARG A 18 8.28 -29.90 1.04
C ARG A 18 7.24 -29.00 1.72
N GLN A 19 7.51 -28.57 2.94
CA GLN A 19 6.61 -27.69 3.70
C GLN A 19 6.56 -26.28 3.08
N PHE A 20 7.70 -25.74 2.65
CA PHE A 20 7.75 -24.45 1.95
C PHE A 20 6.96 -24.49 0.64
N ARG A 21 7.07 -25.59 -0.11
CA ARG A 21 6.32 -25.78 -1.36
C ARG A 21 4.81 -25.79 -1.10
N GLN A 22 4.37 -26.43 -0.01
CA GLN A 22 2.96 -26.41 0.39
C GLN A 22 2.50 -24.99 0.76
N ALA A 23 3.24 -24.30 1.63
CA ALA A 23 2.91 -22.94 2.06
C ALA A 23 2.86 -21.96 0.88
N LEU A 24 3.89 -21.96 0.03
CA LEU A 24 3.93 -21.14 -1.18
C LEU A 24 2.79 -21.51 -2.15
N GLY A 25 2.44 -22.80 -2.26
CA GLY A 25 1.33 -23.26 -3.08
C GLY A 25 -0.03 -22.76 -2.59
N ASP A 26 -0.21 -22.69 -1.27
CA ASP A 26 -1.42 -22.12 -0.66
C ASP A 26 -1.52 -20.61 -0.92
N GLU A 27 -0.40 -19.88 -0.79
CA GLU A 27 -0.36 -18.45 -1.13
C GLU A 27 -0.65 -18.19 -2.61
N ILE A 28 -0.03 -18.96 -3.52
CA ILE A 28 -0.29 -18.85 -4.97
C ILE A 28 -1.77 -19.09 -5.28
N LYS A 29 -2.40 -20.10 -4.66
CA LYS A 29 -3.84 -20.36 -4.82
C LYS A 29 -4.68 -19.19 -4.32
N SER A 30 -4.35 -18.60 -3.18
CA SER A 30 -5.06 -17.43 -2.63
C SER A 30 -4.92 -16.21 -3.54
N LEU A 31 -3.71 -15.92 -4.04
CA LEU A 31 -3.47 -14.83 -4.99
C LEU A 31 -4.23 -15.04 -6.33
N ARG A 32 -4.32 -16.27 -6.82
CA ARG A 32 -5.11 -16.62 -8.01
C ARG A 32 -6.61 -16.42 -7.81
N LYS A 33 -7.15 -16.70 -6.61
CA LYS A 33 -8.57 -16.46 -6.28
C LYS A 33 -8.94 -14.98 -6.26
N LEU A 34 -8.02 -14.13 -5.81
CA LEU A 34 -8.17 -12.67 -5.88
C LEU A 34 -8.10 -12.14 -7.34
N GLY A 35 -7.78 -13.04 -8.28
CA GLY A 35 -7.72 -12.80 -9.71
C GLY A 35 -6.46 -12.02 -10.08
N GLY A 36 -5.83 -12.39 -11.20
CA GLY A 36 -4.98 -11.46 -11.96
C GLY A 36 -5.84 -10.32 -12.52
N GLN A 37 -6.53 -9.60 -11.63
CA GLN A 37 -7.53 -8.60 -11.99
C GLN A 37 -6.85 -7.51 -12.80
N THR A 38 -7.58 -7.06 -13.81
CA THR A 38 -7.22 -5.85 -14.52
C THR A 38 -7.60 -4.66 -13.65
N THR A 39 -6.63 -4.06 -12.97
CA THR A 39 -6.84 -2.88 -12.13
C THR A 39 -6.73 -1.63 -13.00
N THR A 40 -7.71 -0.73 -12.91
CA THR A 40 -7.55 0.60 -13.50
C THR A 40 -6.64 1.42 -12.61
N ILE A 41 -5.58 1.97 -13.18
CA ILE A 41 -4.64 2.88 -12.52
C ILE A 41 -4.68 4.22 -13.25
N THR A 42 -4.60 5.32 -12.52
CA THR A 42 -4.86 6.68 -12.99
C THR A 42 -3.67 7.60 -12.75
N ASP A 43 -3.80 8.88 -13.13
CA ASP A 43 -2.83 9.94 -12.84
C ASP A 43 -1.38 9.61 -13.25
N GLY A 44 -1.23 8.94 -14.39
CA GLY A 44 0.03 8.43 -14.87
C GLY A 44 0.99 9.55 -15.29
N ARG A 45 2.03 9.82 -14.51
CA ARG A 45 3.06 10.82 -14.82
C ARG A 45 4.36 10.16 -15.27
N HIS A 46 4.90 10.61 -16.40
CA HIS A 46 6.22 10.19 -16.85
C HIS A 46 7.30 10.84 -15.96
N LEU A 47 8.11 10.02 -15.30
CA LEU A 47 9.19 10.48 -14.40
C LEU A 47 10.55 10.56 -15.10
N GLY A 48 10.61 10.15 -16.37
CA GLY A 48 11.85 10.09 -17.14
C GLY A 48 12.19 8.69 -17.62
N LYS A 49 13.44 8.54 -18.08
CA LYS A 49 13.92 7.30 -18.71
C LYS A 49 15.16 6.79 -17.99
N ARG A 50 15.12 5.53 -17.53
CA ARG A 50 16.26 4.85 -16.88
C ARG A 50 16.37 3.43 -17.44
N SER A 51 17.59 2.96 -17.67
CA SER A 51 17.87 1.61 -18.22
C SER A 51 17.05 1.22 -19.46
N GLY A 52 16.71 2.19 -20.32
CA GLY A 52 16.03 1.95 -21.60
C GLY A 52 14.52 1.81 -21.48
N LYS A 53 14.00 1.87 -20.25
CA LYS A 53 12.58 1.86 -19.91
C LYS A 53 12.12 3.25 -19.48
N HIS A 54 10.86 3.54 -19.80
CA HIS A 54 10.17 4.74 -19.36
C HIS A 54 9.55 4.47 -18.00
N LEU A 55 9.88 5.32 -17.03
CA LEU A 55 9.36 5.24 -15.67
C LEU A 55 8.08 6.07 -15.58
N TYR A 56 7.05 5.47 -15.02
CA TYR A 56 5.77 6.10 -14.78
C TYR A 56 5.38 5.96 -13.33
N SER A 57 4.97 7.06 -12.72
CA SER A 57 4.17 7.02 -11.50
C SER A 57 2.71 6.94 -11.91
N PHE A 58 1.96 6.00 -11.38
CA PHE A 58 0.50 5.94 -11.47
C PHE A 58 -0.08 5.93 -10.07
N THR A 59 -1.38 6.21 -9.96
CA THR A 59 -2.11 6.10 -8.71
C THR A 59 -3.22 5.06 -8.84
N THR A 60 -3.55 4.39 -7.74
CA THR A 60 -4.61 3.38 -7.71
C THR A 60 -5.69 3.75 -6.73
N ASP A 61 -6.91 3.31 -7.03
CA ASP A 61 -8.04 3.46 -6.13
C ASP A 61 -7.97 2.52 -4.93
N THR A 62 -7.27 1.39 -5.06
CA THR A 62 -7.12 0.41 -4.00
C THR A 62 -5.65 0.17 -3.70
N GLU A 63 -5.34 -0.11 -2.44
CA GLU A 63 -3.98 -0.47 -2.05
C GLU A 63 -3.59 -1.85 -2.59
N ILE A 64 -2.76 -1.88 -3.63
CA ILE A 64 -2.19 -3.09 -4.22
C ILE A 64 -0.98 -3.58 -3.40
N ARG A 65 -0.81 -4.91 -3.28
CA ARG A 65 0.34 -5.54 -2.62
C ARG A 65 0.94 -6.60 -3.52
N PHE A 66 1.78 -6.18 -4.45
CA PHE A 66 2.56 -7.08 -5.28
C PHE A 66 4.04 -6.95 -4.92
N PRO A 67 4.82 -8.03 -4.99
CA PRO A 67 6.26 -7.93 -4.85
C PRO A 67 6.86 -7.02 -5.93
N ASP A 68 7.98 -6.41 -5.60
CA ASP A 68 8.80 -5.74 -6.59
C ASP A 68 9.27 -6.73 -7.66
N ASP A 69 9.53 -6.23 -8.86
CA ASP A 69 9.86 -7.03 -10.06
C ASP A 69 8.69 -7.86 -10.63
N THR A 70 7.47 -7.69 -10.11
CA THR A 70 6.27 -8.34 -10.67
C THR A 70 6.08 -7.91 -12.15
N PRO A 71 5.99 -8.86 -13.10
CA PRO A 71 5.65 -8.55 -14.47
C PRO A 71 4.23 -7.97 -14.56
N VAL A 72 4.09 -6.88 -15.31
CA VAL A 72 2.80 -6.22 -15.51
C VAL A 72 2.56 -5.93 -16.98
N ASP A 73 1.30 -5.84 -17.35
CA ASP A 73 0.87 -5.44 -18.68
C ASP A 73 -0.10 -4.27 -18.59
N LEU A 74 0.31 -3.13 -19.16
CA LEU A 74 -0.56 -1.98 -19.25
C LEU A 74 -1.32 -2.02 -20.57
N VAL A 75 -2.65 -1.98 -20.51
CA VAL A 75 -3.54 -1.82 -21.65
C VAL A 75 -3.93 -0.35 -21.72
N HIS A 76 -3.38 0.35 -22.70
CA HIS A 76 -3.68 1.75 -22.99
C HIS A 76 -4.05 1.90 -24.48
N GLN A 77 -5.18 2.55 -24.78
CA GLN A 77 -5.71 2.69 -26.15
C GLN A 77 -5.78 1.36 -26.93
N ARG A 78 -6.25 0.29 -26.27
CA ARG A 78 -6.34 -1.08 -26.82
C ARG A 78 -4.99 -1.73 -27.21
N GLN A 79 -3.85 -1.13 -26.86
CA GLN A 79 -2.53 -1.72 -27.02
C GLN A 79 -1.96 -2.18 -25.68
N ARG A 80 -1.27 -3.32 -25.69
CA ARG A 80 -0.61 -3.91 -24.52
C ARG A 80 0.84 -3.45 -24.45
N TYR A 81 1.26 -3.01 -23.27
CA TYR A 81 2.59 -2.51 -22.96
C TYR A 81 3.16 -3.34 -21.80
N PRO A 82 4.03 -4.32 -22.09
CA PRO A 82 4.66 -5.11 -21.05
C PRO A 82 5.61 -4.21 -20.25
N GLY A 83 5.61 -4.44 -18.95
CA GLY A 83 6.34 -3.67 -17.97
C GLY A 83 6.70 -4.49 -16.75
N ILE A 84 7.35 -3.82 -15.82
CA ILE A 84 7.69 -4.37 -14.51
C ILE A 84 7.29 -3.34 -13.46
N LEU A 85 6.64 -3.81 -12.42
CA LEU A 85 6.37 -3.01 -11.22
C LEU A 85 7.66 -2.87 -10.42
N LEU A 86 8.14 -1.63 -10.28
CA LEU A 86 9.39 -1.33 -9.57
C LEU A 86 9.17 -1.13 -8.08
N SER A 87 8.11 -0.42 -7.71
CA SER A 87 7.74 -0.19 -6.32
C SER A 87 6.28 0.19 -6.21
N ILE A 88 5.76 0.02 -5.00
CA ILE A 88 4.43 0.49 -4.58
C ILE A 88 4.62 1.34 -3.32
N GLU A 89 4.36 2.64 -3.42
CA GLU A 89 4.39 3.59 -2.31
C GLU A 89 2.99 4.12 -2.04
N GLY A 90 2.30 3.55 -1.06
CA GLY A 90 0.90 3.89 -0.84
C GLY A 90 0.06 3.58 -2.09
N PHE A 91 -0.74 4.54 -2.52
CA PHE A 91 -1.55 4.43 -3.72
C PHE A 91 -0.76 4.62 -5.00
N ASP A 92 0.50 5.03 -4.88
CA ASP A 92 1.35 5.32 -6.03
C ASP A 92 2.14 4.07 -6.43
N LEU A 93 2.09 3.76 -7.73
CA LEU A 93 2.84 2.68 -8.37
C LEU A 93 3.95 3.29 -9.20
N LEU A 94 5.15 2.76 -9.07
CA LEU A 94 6.23 3.04 -10.01
C LEU A 94 6.36 1.87 -10.99
N ILE A 95 6.05 2.12 -12.26
CA ILE A 95 6.06 1.09 -13.31
C ILE A 95 7.08 1.47 -14.38
N ALA A 96 7.90 0.49 -14.78
CA ALA A 96 8.82 0.63 -15.89
C ALA A 96 8.31 -0.12 -17.12
N ILE A 97 8.06 0.60 -18.22
CA ILE A 97 7.62 0.04 -19.50
C ILE A 97 8.61 0.37 -20.62
N GLU A 98 8.66 -0.45 -21.67
CA GLU A 98 9.65 -0.27 -22.75
C GLU A 98 9.35 0.90 -23.69
N LYS A 99 8.07 1.27 -23.82
CA LYS A 99 7.58 2.31 -24.73
C LYS A 99 6.96 3.45 -23.93
N ASN A 100 7.22 4.69 -24.34
CA ASN A 100 6.54 5.87 -23.81
C ASN A 100 5.07 5.85 -24.27
N ILE A 101 4.14 6.02 -23.34
CA ILE A 101 2.69 6.08 -23.59
C ILE A 101 2.08 7.47 -23.36
N GLY A 102 2.90 8.49 -23.10
CA GLY A 102 2.50 9.87 -22.81
C GLY A 102 3.38 10.49 -21.72
N GLU A 103 3.36 11.82 -21.58
CA GLU A 103 3.92 12.51 -20.39
C GLU A 103 2.92 12.48 -19.21
N GLN A 104 1.63 12.57 -19.55
CA GLN A 104 0.50 12.44 -18.65
C GLN A 104 -0.47 11.42 -19.22
N VAL A 105 -0.89 10.47 -18.42
CA VAL A 105 -1.68 9.30 -18.81
C VAL A 105 -2.87 9.20 -17.85
N PRO A 106 -4.05 9.72 -18.22
CA PRO A 106 -5.17 9.85 -17.30
C PRO A 106 -5.61 8.53 -16.66
N SER A 107 -5.62 7.45 -17.44
CA SER A 107 -5.95 6.11 -16.97
C SER A 107 -5.39 5.01 -17.88
N VAL A 108 -4.95 3.90 -17.30
CA VAL A 108 -4.63 2.66 -17.99
C VAL A 108 -5.17 1.47 -17.22
N LYS A 109 -5.41 0.37 -17.93
CA LYS A 109 -5.74 -0.93 -17.31
C LYS A 109 -4.44 -1.69 -17.08
N MET A 110 -4.19 -2.21 -15.89
CA MET A 110 -3.00 -2.98 -15.56
C MET A 110 -3.40 -4.41 -15.24
N THR A 111 -2.84 -5.38 -15.95
CA THR A 111 -2.98 -6.81 -15.66
C THR A 111 -1.66 -7.32 -15.09
N THR A 112 -1.71 -8.18 -14.07
CA THR A 112 -0.49 -8.71 -13.41
C THR A 112 -0.69 -10.19 -13.07
N GLU A 113 0.41 -10.93 -12.95
CA GLU A 113 0.44 -12.30 -12.42
C GLU A 113 1.29 -12.33 -11.15
N PRO A 114 0.75 -11.91 -9.99
CA PRO A 114 1.54 -11.72 -8.77
C PRO A 114 2.21 -13.01 -8.26
N TRP A 115 1.66 -14.18 -8.62
CA TRP A 115 2.17 -15.48 -8.22
C TRP A 115 3.42 -15.94 -8.99
N PHE A 116 3.74 -15.33 -10.15
CA PHE A 116 4.87 -15.75 -10.99
C PHE A 116 6.18 -15.83 -10.21
N LEU A 117 6.46 -14.82 -9.38
CA LEU A 117 7.69 -14.76 -8.58
C LEU A 117 7.75 -15.84 -7.50
N LEU A 118 6.60 -16.24 -6.93
CA LEU A 118 6.51 -17.33 -5.97
C LEU A 118 6.71 -18.69 -6.65
N GLU A 119 6.24 -18.86 -7.88
CA GLU A 119 6.51 -20.06 -8.68
C GLU A 119 7.99 -20.20 -9.01
N GLU A 120 8.67 -19.10 -9.37
CA GLU A 120 10.12 -19.13 -9.58
C GLU A 120 10.89 -19.45 -8.30
N LEU A 121 10.47 -18.91 -7.15
CA LEU A 121 11.05 -19.31 -5.86
C LEU A 121 10.87 -20.80 -5.57
N GLN A 122 9.68 -21.37 -5.82
CA GLN A 122 9.45 -22.81 -5.66
C GLN A 122 10.42 -23.62 -6.55
N LYS A 123 10.56 -23.24 -7.82
CA LYS A 123 11.51 -23.90 -8.75
C LYS A 123 12.95 -23.82 -8.23
N ARG A 124 13.36 -22.68 -7.65
CA ARG A 124 14.71 -22.53 -7.08
C ARG A 124 14.93 -23.43 -5.87
N LEU A 125 13.95 -23.54 -4.97
CA LEU A 125 14.02 -24.44 -3.81
C LEU A 125 14.08 -25.92 -4.22
N ASP A 126 13.31 -26.30 -5.25
CA ASP A 126 13.34 -27.65 -5.84
C ASP A 126 14.72 -27.94 -6.43
N THR A 127 15.26 -27.02 -7.22
CA THR A 127 16.60 -27.13 -7.84
C THR A 127 17.71 -27.21 -6.78
N ALA A 128 17.63 -26.41 -5.71
CA ALA A 128 18.59 -26.43 -4.62
C ALA A 128 18.61 -27.76 -3.85
N THR A 129 17.51 -28.52 -3.87
CA THR A 129 17.45 -29.85 -3.25
C THR A 129 18.28 -30.87 -4.04
N ALA A 130 18.25 -30.77 -5.36
CA ALA A 130 18.95 -31.66 -6.29
C ALA A 130 20.40 -31.23 -6.59
N SER A 131 20.70 -29.93 -6.48
CA SER A 131 22.01 -29.38 -6.82
C SER A 131 23.09 -29.74 -5.80
N GLN A 132 24.27 -30.13 -6.29
CA GLN A 132 25.46 -30.30 -5.46
C GLN A 132 26.10 -28.97 -5.08
N THR A 133 25.88 -27.90 -5.86
CA THR A 133 26.44 -26.57 -5.58
C THR A 133 25.62 -25.80 -4.55
N ALA A 134 24.38 -26.19 -4.25
CA ALA A 134 23.57 -25.50 -3.26
C ALA A 134 24.09 -25.76 -1.83
N ASN A 135 24.37 -24.70 -1.06
CA ASN A 135 24.83 -24.82 0.31
C ASN A 135 23.68 -25.11 1.30
N ARG A 136 23.16 -26.34 1.25
CA ARG A 136 22.06 -26.81 2.09
C ARG A 136 22.42 -26.79 3.59
N LYS A 137 23.70 -26.94 3.93
CA LYS A 137 24.18 -26.87 5.33
C LYS A 137 24.02 -25.45 5.88
N MET A 138 24.39 -24.43 5.10
CA MET A 138 24.18 -23.02 5.49
C MET A 138 22.69 -22.72 5.71
N ALA A 139 21.84 -23.17 4.80
CA ALA A 139 20.39 -23.04 4.93
C ALA A 139 19.85 -23.70 6.21
N LEU A 140 20.31 -24.90 6.56
CA LEU A 140 19.89 -25.58 7.80
C LEU A 140 20.44 -24.88 9.06
N ASN A 141 21.68 -24.38 9.02
CA ASN A 141 22.25 -23.63 10.12
C ASN A 141 21.50 -22.31 10.39
N LEU A 142 20.98 -21.67 9.34
CA LEU A 142 20.15 -20.48 9.46
C LEU A 142 18.84 -20.74 10.23
N LEU A 143 18.23 -21.92 10.02
CA LEU A 143 16.95 -22.31 10.64
C LEU A 143 17.11 -22.90 12.06
N SER A 144 18.31 -23.33 12.44
CA SER A 144 18.51 -24.10 13.67
C SER A 144 18.44 -23.20 14.91
N ASP A 145 17.60 -23.55 15.89
CA ASP A 145 17.58 -22.92 17.23
C ASP A 145 18.80 -23.33 18.09
N SER A 146 19.45 -24.45 17.78
CA SER A 146 20.60 -24.97 18.55
C SER A 146 21.96 -24.69 17.91
N ALA A 147 22.00 -24.00 16.76
CA ALA A 147 23.25 -23.66 16.11
C ALA A 147 24.04 -22.67 16.98
N THR A 148 25.13 -23.14 17.57
CA THR A 148 26.16 -22.27 18.13
C THR A 148 27.03 -21.76 16.98
N SER A 149 27.27 -20.46 16.96
CA SER A 149 28.16 -19.84 15.97
C SER A 149 29.43 -19.49 16.71
N ARG A 150 30.47 -20.30 16.51
CA ARG A 150 31.81 -19.97 16.98
C ARG A 150 32.51 -19.12 15.93
N PRO A 151 33.35 -18.16 16.34
CA PRO A 151 34.25 -17.46 15.42
C PRO A 151 35.05 -18.50 14.62
N THR A 152 35.11 -18.31 13.31
CA THR A 152 35.87 -19.16 12.39
C THR A 152 37.28 -18.61 12.11
N ASN A 153 37.53 -17.39 12.57
CA ASN A 153 38.76 -16.62 12.41
C ASN A 153 38.73 -15.44 13.40
N ASP A 154 39.83 -14.69 13.51
CA ASP A 154 39.97 -13.55 14.43
C ASP A 154 39.93 -12.20 13.71
N THR A 155 39.50 -12.15 12.44
CA THR A 155 39.48 -10.94 11.62
C THR A 155 38.66 -9.85 12.31
N GLN A 156 39.21 -8.65 12.40
CA GLN A 156 38.58 -7.49 13.04
C GLN A 156 38.15 -6.47 11.99
N PHE A 157 37.13 -5.66 12.31
CA PHE A 157 36.79 -4.51 11.47
C PHE A 157 37.97 -3.53 11.30
N ASP A 158 38.75 -3.32 12.37
CA ASP A 158 39.89 -2.40 12.37
C ASP A 158 41.01 -2.81 11.40
N ASP A 159 41.06 -4.08 10.97
CA ASP A 159 42.00 -4.55 9.94
C ASP A 159 41.77 -3.89 8.58
N PHE A 160 40.52 -3.49 8.31
CA PHE A 160 40.11 -2.89 7.02
C PHE A 160 39.78 -1.40 7.12
N ARG A 161 39.49 -0.89 8.33
CA ARG A 161 39.09 0.50 8.57
C ARG A 161 39.99 1.54 7.88
N PRO A 162 41.34 1.51 7.97
CA PRO A 162 42.18 2.54 7.36
C PRO A 162 42.03 2.62 5.83
N ARG A 163 41.83 1.46 5.17
CA ARG A 163 41.62 1.39 3.72
C ARG A 163 40.28 2.00 3.33
N ILE A 164 39.23 1.72 4.09
CA ILE A 164 37.89 2.26 3.85
C ILE A 164 37.86 3.77 4.09
N GLU A 165 38.51 4.28 5.14
CA GLU A 165 38.65 5.73 5.39
C GLU A 165 39.37 6.43 4.24
N THR A 166 40.48 5.84 3.76
CA THR A 166 41.21 6.36 2.60
C THR A 166 40.34 6.42 1.35
N GLN A 167 39.55 5.38 1.09
CA GLN A 167 38.71 5.28 -0.12
C GLN A 167 37.43 6.11 -0.06
N SER A 168 36.93 6.40 1.14
CA SER A 168 35.77 7.25 1.36
C SER A 168 36.13 8.73 1.51
N GLN A 169 37.43 9.05 1.61
CA GLN A 169 38.01 10.39 1.84
C GLN A 169 37.41 11.11 3.06
N GLN A 170 36.93 10.35 4.05
CA GLN A 170 36.31 10.87 5.25
C GLN A 170 36.56 9.89 6.40
N SER A 171 36.65 10.42 7.62
CA SER A 171 36.61 9.58 8.81
C SER A 171 35.27 8.85 8.88
N LEU A 172 35.31 7.55 9.21
CA LEU A 172 34.10 6.77 9.32
C LEU A 172 33.38 7.14 10.63
N ASN A 173 32.12 7.54 10.53
CA ASN A 173 31.28 7.77 11.69
C ASN A 173 30.53 6.48 12.04
N TYR A 174 31.04 5.74 13.01
CA TYR A 174 30.44 4.52 13.54
C TYR A 174 30.59 4.45 15.07
N ASN A 175 29.75 3.67 15.74
CA ASN A 175 29.88 3.39 17.17
C ASN A 175 30.35 1.95 17.44
N ARG A 176 30.67 1.66 18.71
CA ARG A 176 31.17 0.34 19.14
C ARG A 176 30.25 -0.83 18.74
N TYR A 177 28.93 -0.66 18.77
CA TYR A 177 27.97 -1.73 18.45
C TYR A 177 27.92 -2.01 16.96
N GLN A 178 28.15 -0.98 16.13
CA GLN A 178 28.27 -1.15 14.70
C GLN A 178 29.59 -1.85 14.34
N ALA A 179 30.70 -1.49 15.00
CA ALA A 179 31.98 -2.18 14.84
C ALA A 179 31.92 -3.65 15.28
N GLU A 180 31.25 -3.93 16.40
CA GLU A 180 30.97 -5.28 16.89
C GLU A 180 30.15 -6.07 15.88
N ALA A 181 29.08 -5.49 15.33
CA ALA A 181 28.26 -6.13 14.29
C ALA A 181 29.06 -6.46 13.02
N ILE A 182 29.92 -5.54 12.56
CA ILE A 182 30.78 -5.78 11.38
C ILE A 182 31.76 -6.91 11.65
N THR A 183 32.45 -6.86 12.80
CA THR A 183 33.40 -7.87 13.24
C THR A 183 32.73 -9.23 13.39
N HIS A 184 31.54 -9.27 13.98
CA HIS A 184 30.75 -10.50 14.16
C HIS A 184 30.48 -11.17 12.81
N VAL A 185 30.05 -10.41 11.78
CA VAL A 185 29.84 -10.95 10.43
C VAL A 185 31.14 -11.46 9.79
N LEU A 186 32.28 -10.80 10.02
CA LEU A 186 33.60 -11.21 9.52
C LEU A 186 34.10 -12.52 10.15
N GLN A 187 33.58 -12.88 11.34
CA GLN A 187 34.04 -14.05 12.08
C GLN A 187 33.07 -15.24 11.98
N HIS A 188 31.77 -15.00 11.79
CA HIS A 188 30.75 -16.02 11.93
C HIS A 188 30.13 -16.47 10.60
N PRO A 189 29.80 -17.77 10.45
CA PRO A 189 29.11 -18.28 9.26
C PRO A 189 27.64 -17.85 9.20
N VAL A 190 26.99 -17.67 10.36
CA VAL A 190 25.61 -17.18 10.44
C VAL A 190 25.57 -16.06 11.46
N SER A 191 25.09 -14.89 11.03
CA SER A 191 25.00 -13.69 11.85
C SER A 191 23.63 -13.05 11.74
N PHE A 192 23.08 -12.59 12.85
CA PHE A 192 21.83 -11.83 12.91
C PHE A 192 22.11 -10.45 13.51
N ILE A 193 21.95 -9.41 12.71
CA ILE A 193 22.12 -8.02 13.17
C ILE A 193 20.74 -7.46 13.45
N TRP A 194 20.41 -7.36 14.74
CA TRP A 194 19.18 -6.72 15.19
C TRP A 194 19.39 -5.21 15.19
N GLY A 195 18.76 -4.53 14.24
CA GLY A 195 18.89 -3.09 14.03
C GLY A 195 17.59 -2.34 14.29
N PRO A 196 17.30 -1.95 15.54
CA PRO A 196 16.19 -1.06 15.90
C PRO A 196 16.16 0.26 15.09
N PRO A 197 15.03 0.99 15.08
CA PRO A 197 14.88 2.23 14.32
C PRO A 197 15.97 3.27 14.62
N GLY A 198 16.56 3.84 13.56
CA GLY A 198 17.55 4.91 13.69
C GLY A 198 18.95 4.46 14.12
N THR A 199 19.21 3.16 14.28
CA THR A 199 20.51 2.66 14.80
C THR A 199 21.64 2.57 13.76
N GLY A 200 21.41 3.05 12.55
CA GLY A 200 22.38 3.01 11.46
C GLY A 200 22.56 1.61 10.84
N LYS A 201 21.51 0.78 10.85
CA LYS A 201 21.50 -0.56 10.23
C LYS A 201 22.04 -0.56 8.80
N THR A 202 21.55 0.34 7.94
CA THR A 202 22.01 0.47 6.55
C THR A 202 23.48 0.93 6.45
N SER A 203 23.90 1.87 7.29
CA SER A 203 25.30 2.32 7.34
C SER A 203 26.24 1.20 7.78
N THR A 204 25.80 0.39 8.75
CA THR A 204 26.51 -0.79 9.25
C THR A 204 26.62 -1.84 8.14
N LEU A 205 25.52 -2.13 7.44
CA LEU A 205 25.51 -3.04 6.30
C LEU A 205 26.50 -2.61 5.22
N GLY A 206 26.51 -1.33 4.85
CA GLY A 206 27.47 -0.81 3.87
C GLY A 206 28.93 -1.00 4.28
N LEU A 207 29.25 -0.77 5.55
CA LEU A 207 30.59 -1.02 6.12
C LEU A 207 30.94 -2.51 6.19
N THR A 208 29.97 -3.36 6.53
CA THR A 208 30.12 -4.83 6.51
C THR A 208 30.49 -5.30 5.10
N VAL A 209 29.75 -4.87 4.08
CA VAL A 209 30.04 -5.24 2.69
C VAL A 209 31.40 -4.72 2.26
N ALA A 210 31.75 -3.47 2.60
CA ALA A 210 33.06 -2.90 2.29
C ALA A 210 34.21 -3.70 2.93
N SER A 211 34.03 -4.15 4.18
CA SER A 211 35.02 -4.96 4.90
C SER A 211 35.18 -6.35 4.28
N LEU A 212 34.08 -7.00 3.90
CA LEU A 212 34.10 -8.29 3.21
C LEU A 212 34.80 -8.21 1.84
N VAL A 213 34.57 -7.13 1.08
CA VAL A 213 35.28 -6.90 -0.19
C VAL A 213 36.79 -6.79 0.04
N HIS A 214 37.22 -6.07 1.09
CA HIS A 214 38.64 -5.97 1.44
C HIS A 214 39.24 -7.26 2.02
N ALA A 215 38.40 -8.15 2.55
CA ALA A 215 38.76 -9.52 2.88
C ALA A 215 38.85 -10.44 1.64
N GLY A 216 38.62 -9.90 0.43
CA GLY A 216 38.66 -10.64 -0.83
C GLY A 216 37.41 -11.50 -1.09
N GLU A 217 36.29 -11.21 -0.42
CA GLU A 217 35.06 -11.97 -0.54
C GLU A 217 34.11 -11.39 -1.59
N SER A 218 33.48 -12.27 -2.36
CA SER A 218 32.34 -11.91 -3.21
C SER A 218 31.05 -11.84 -2.39
N VAL A 219 30.26 -10.79 -2.58
CA VAL A 219 29.10 -10.48 -1.74
C VAL A 219 27.82 -10.31 -2.55
N LEU A 220 26.75 -10.98 -2.14
CA LEU A 220 25.40 -10.77 -2.66
C LEU A 220 24.55 -10.05 -1.61
N VAL A 221 24.08 -8.84 -1.93
CA VAL A 221 23.21 -8.03 -1.07
C VAL A 221 21.77 -8.14 -1.57
N LEU A 222 20.88 -8.61 -0.70
CA LEU A 222 19.48 -8.90 -1.00
C LEU A 222 18.55 -8.11 -0.07
N ALA A 223 17.39 -7.71 -0.58
CA ALA A 223 16.30 -7.19 0.24
C ALA A 223 14.94 -7.49 -0.40
N HIS A 224 13.85 -7.28 0.35
CA HIS A 224 12.50 -7.50 -0.17
C HIS A 224 12.06 -6.45 -1.21
N SER A 225 12.57 -5.21 -1.13
CA SER A 225 12.17 -4.11 -2.02
C SER A 225 13.35 -3.42 -2.70
N ASN A 226 13.11 -2.83 -3.87
CA ASN A 226 14.08 -2.05 -4.63
C ASN A 226 14.64 -0.88 -3.83
N THR A 227 13.80 -0.17 -3.05
CA THR A 227 14.21 0.95 -2.19
C THR A 227 15.19 0.51 -1.10
N ALA A 228 14.98 -0.66 -0.48
CA ALA A 228 15.90 -1.19 0.53
C ALA A 228 17.26 -1.56 -0.09
N VAL A 229 17.25 -2.26 -1.24
CA VAL A 229 18.49 -2.56 -1.99
C VAL A 229 19.20 -1.26 -2.37
N ASP A 230 18.46 -0.25 -2.83
CA ASP A 230 19.04 0.99 -3.27
C ASP A 230 19.71 1.77 -2.15
N THR A 231 19.10 1.78 -0.98
CA THR A 231 19.65 2.42 0.22
C THR A 231 20.93 1.69 0.67
N ALA A 232 20.92 0.36 0.69
CA ALA A 232 22.08 -0.47 1.04
C ALA A 232 23.26 -0.24 0.07
N MET A 233 22.99 -0.29 -1.24
CA MET A 233 24.01 -0.13 -2.27
C MET A 233 24.54 1.31 -2.34
N LYS A 234 23.70 2.33 -2.11
CA LYS A 234 24.16 3.73 -1.98
C LYS A 234 25.08 3.88 -0.77
N SER A 235 24.76 3.26 0.37
CA SER A 235 25.62 3.27 1.55
C SER A 235 26.97 2.62 1.28
N LEU A 236 27.02 1.48 0.58
CA LEU A 236 28.27 0.85 0.18
C LEU A 236 29.10 1.76 -0.74
N ALA A 237 28.46 2.36 -1.74
CA ALA A 237 29.14 3.23 -2.70
C ALA A 237 29.83 4.41 -2.02
N LYS A 238 29.21 4.99 -0.98
CA LYS A 238 29.83 6.04 -0.15
C LYS A 238 31.20 5.62 0.39
N TYR A 239 31.34 4.36 0.81
CA TYR A 239 32.57 3.86 1.44
C TYR A 239 33.65 3.42 0.44
N LEU A 240 33.26 3.07 -0.78
CA LEU A 240 34.17 2.52 -1.80
C LEU A 240 34.30 3.41 -3.04
N CYS A 241 33.78 4.64 -3.05
CA CYS A 241 33.68 5.49 -4.25
C CYS A 241 35.03 5.84 -4.90
N LYS A 242 36.15 5.80 -4.17
CA LYS A 242 37.51 5.98 -4.73
C LYS A 242 38.29 4.68 -4.92
N SER A 243 37.69 3.52 -4.61
CA SER A 243 38.33 2.22 -4.80
C SER A 243 38.41 1.84 -6.28
N SER A 244 39.36 0.96 -6.63
CA SER A 244 39.37 0.28 -7.93
C SER A 244 38.09 -0.55 -8.13
N TYR A 245 37.56 -1.19 -7.07
CA TYR A 245 36.31 -1.95 -7.13
C TYR A 245 35.13 -1.14 -7.67
N TYR A 246 34.96 0.09 -7.21
CA TYR A 246 33.92 0.98 -7.71
C TYR A 246 34.23 1.47 -9.13
N ASN A 247 35.48 1.88 -9.38
CA ASN A 247 35.88 2.47 -10.66
C ASN A 247 35.82 1.49 -11.83
N GLU A 248 36.16 0.23 -11.59
CA GLU A 248 36.17 -0.84 -12.59
C GLU A 248 34.78 -1.50 -12.76
N GLY A 249 33.80 -1.12 -11.93
CA GLY A 249 32.43 -1.65 -12.02
C GLY A 249 32.27 -3.03 -11.37
N PHE A 250 33.08 -3.37 -10.38
CA PHE A 250 32.93 -4.61 -9.59
C PHE A 250 31.84 -4.53 -8.52
N ILE A 251 31.24 -3.35 -8.31
CA ILE A 251 30.09 -3.14 -7.44
C ILE A 251 28.90 -2.80 -8.31
N LEU A 252 27.89 -3.68 -8.32
CA LEU A 252 26.79 -3.57 -9.25
C LEU A 252 25.43 -3.68 -8.56
N ARG A 253 24.59 -2.65 -8.75
CA ARG A 253 23.15 -2.72 -8.53
C ARG A 253 22.48 -3.35 -9.74
N PHE A 254 21.96 -4.57 -9.59
CA PHE A 254 21.32 -5.33 -10.66
C PHE A 254 19.80 -5.26 -10.56
N GLY A 255 19.17 -4.65 -11.57
CA GLY A 255 17.76 -4.28 -11.57
C GLY A 255 17.58 -2.81 -11.92
N ILE A 256 16.33 -2.33 -11.85
CA ILE A 256 16.04 -0.92 -12.12
C ILE A 256 16.02 -0.18 -10.79
N ALA A 257 16.94 0.77 -10.65
CA ALA A 257 17.04 1.64 -9.50
C ALA A 257 15.90 2.66 -9.45
N THR A 258 15.51 3.05 -8.24
CA THR A 258 14.65 4.21 -8.00
C THR A 258 15.34 5.46 -8.57
N PRO A 259 14.64 6.27 -9.38
CA PRO A 259 15.23 7.43 -10.04
C PRO A 259 15.86 8.41 -9.05
N GLY A 260 17.04 8.95 -9.39
CA GLY A 260 17.78 9.94 -8.59
C GLY A 260 18.68 9.32 -7.52
N THR A 261 18.48 8.05 -7.16
CA THR A 261 19.19 7.45 -6.01
C THR A 261 20.72 7.45 -6.16
N TYR A 262 21.22 7.23 -7.38
CA TYR A 262 22.64 7.05 -7.69
C TYR A 262 23.24 8.16 -8.55
N ASP A 263 22.64 9.36 -8.56
CA ASP A 263 23.20 10.47 -9.33
C ASP A 263 24.63 10.83 -8.85
N ASP A 264 24.90 10.67 -7.54
CA ASP A 264 26.24 10.83 -6.94
C ASP A 264 27.19 9.64 -7.21
N TYR A 265 26.64 8.47 -7.56
CA TYR A 265 27.37 7.20 -7.69
C TYR A 265 27.03 6.47 -9.00
N PRO A 266 27.30 7.07 -10.18
CA PRO A 266 26.81 6.56 -11.45
C PRO A 266 27.38 5.18 -11.83
N LEU A 267 28.56 4.81 -11.33
CA LEU A 267 29.24 3.56 -11.70
C LEU A 267 28.74 2.33 -10.93
N ILE A 268 27.69 2.48 -10.12
CA ILE A 268 27.06 1.35 -9.45
C ILE A 268 26.03 0.65 -10.36
N ASN A 269 25.56 1.32 -11.42
CA ASN A 269 24.57 0.76 -12.32
C ASN A 269 25.19 0.40 -13.68
N VAL A 270 24.59 -0.59 -14.34
CA VAL A 270 25.06 -1.14 -15.63
C VAL A 270 25.29 -0.04 -16.66
N ARG A 271 24.39 0.94 -16.76
CA ARG A 271 24.49 2.00 -17.75
C ARG A 271 25.63 2.97 -17.49
N GLY A 272 25.87 3.35 -16.25
CA GLY A 272 26.99 4.21 -15.90
C GLY A 272 28.33 3.53 -16.18
N ILE A 273 28.45 2.24 -15.84
CA ILE A 273 29.64 1.44 -16.17
C ILE A 273 29.80 1.31 -17.69
N ALA A 274 28.74 0.92 -18.41
CA ALA A 274 28.77 0.77 -19.86
C ALA A 274 29.08 2.09 -20.58
N LYS A 275 28.60 3.22 -20.06
CA LYS A 275 28.90 4.56 -20.60
C LYS A 275 30.36 4.92 -20.39
N ARG A 276 30.97 4.57 -19.26
CA ARG A 276 32.41 4.76 -19.02
C ARG A 276 33.26 3.91 -19.96
N GLN A 277 32.87 2.66 -20.20
CA GLN A 277 33.63 1.72 -21.03
C GLN A 277 33.44 1.95 -22.53
N ASN A 278 32.26 2.38 -22.97
CA ASN A 278 31.93 2.63 -24.37
C ASN A 278 30.89 3.75 -24.50
N ALA A 279 31.34 4.99 -24.27
CA ALA A 279 30.49 6.17 -24.39
C ALA A 279 29.80 6.29 -25.76
N PRO A 280 30.48 6.07 -26.91
CA PRO A 280 29.84 6.18 -28.22
C PRO A 280 28.65 5.24 -28.40
N LEU A 281 28.73 3.99 -27.90
CA LEU A 281 27.62 3.03 -27.96
C LEU A 281 26.42 3.53 -27.15
N ILE A 282 26.65 3.98 -25.91
CA ILE A 282 25.57 4.44 -25.03
C ILE A 282 24.95 5.74 -25.55
N GLU A 283 25.77 6.69 -26.01
CA GLU A 283 25.30 7.94 -26.60
C GLU A 283 24.51 7.71 -27.88
N LYS A 284 24.92 6.74 -28.72
CA LYS A 284 24.14 6.31 -29.90
C LYS A 284 22.79 5.72 -29.50
N ILE A 285 22.74 4.85 -28.48
CA ILE A 285 21.49 4.32 -27.95
C ILE A 285 20.61 5.47 -27.43
N GLU A 286 21.15 6.36 -26.61
CA GLU A 286 20.42 7.52 -26.05
C GLU A 286 19.93 8.49 -27.13
N GLY A 287 20.73 8.72 -28.18
CA GLY A 287 20.39 9.54 -29.34
C GLY A 287 19.24 8.95 -30.16
N LEU A 288 19.36 7.69 -30.58
CA LEU A 288 18.30 6.99 -31.33
C LEU A 288 17.01 6.87 -30.51
N GLU A 289 17.13 6.66 -29.19
CA GLU A 289 15.96 6.64 -28.30
C GLU A 289 15.27 8.01 -28.18
N ARG A 290 16.04 9.11 -28.13
CA ARG A 290 15.50 10.48 -28.15
C ARG A 290 14.83 10.79 -29.49
N GLU A 291 15.48 10.48 -30.60
CA GLU A 291 14.96 10.75 -31.94
C GLU A 291 13.69 9.93 -32.22
N ARG A 292 13.67 8.65 -31.86
CA ARG A 292 12.47 7.81 -31.95
C ARG A 292 11.30 8.43 -31.17
N LYS A 293 11.55 8.97 -29.97
CA LYS A 293 10.51 9.63 -29.13
C LYS A 293 9.96 10.85 -29.87
N ARG A 294 10.83 11.71 -30.40
CA ARG A 294 10.46 12.91 -31.17
C ARG A 294 9.62 12.56 -32.40
N LEU A 295 10.07 11.62 -33.23
CA LEU A 295 9.34 11.20 -34.44
C LEU A 295 7.99 10.53 -34.11
N THR A 296 7.94 9.74 -33.04
CA THR A 296 6.68 9.12 -32.58
C THR A 296 5.67 10.18 -32.14
N GLN A 297 6.12 11.25 -31.47
CA GLN A 297 5.28 12.39 -31.12
C GLN A 297 4.78 13.12 -32.37
N GLN A 298 5.68 13.40 -33.32
CA GLN A 298 5.32 14.03 -34.59
C GLN A 298 4.29 13.20 -35.38
N SER A 299 4.45 11.86 -35.45
CA SER A 299 3.50 11.00 -36.19
C SER A 299 2.07 10.99 -35.63
N ARG A 300 1.88 11.49 -34.41
CA ARG A 300 0.59 11.58 -33.71
C ARG A 300 -0.05 12.97 -33.83
N ALA A 301 0.61 13.95 -34.47
CA ALA A 301 0.09 15.29 -34.64
C ALA A 301 -1.13 15.36 -35.59
N PHE A 302 -2.06 16.25 -35.28
CA PHE A 302 -3.24 16.51 -36.11
C PHE A 302 -2.84 17.33 -37.37
N GLY A 303 -3.47 17.07 -38.51
CA GLY A 303 -3.19 17.79 -39.77
C GLY A 303 -2.11 17.19 -40.69
N LEU A 304 -1.53 16.03 -40.36
CA LEU A 304 -0.58 15.33 -41.23
C LEU A 304 -1.27 14.57 -42.37
N THR A 305 -0.72 14.66 -43.58
CA THR A 305 -1.18 13.86 -44.72
C THR A 305 -0.81 12.38 -44.56
N THR A 306 -1.52 11.49 -45.27
CA THR A 306 -1.24 10.05 -45.26
C THR A 306 0.21 9.74 -45.65
N GLN A 307 0.76 10.48 -46.61
CA GLN A 307 2.15 10.32 -47.06
C GLN A 307 3.16 10.75 -46.00
N GLN A 308 2.91 11.87 -45.29
CA GLN A 308 3.75 12.32 -44.18
C GLN A 308 3.73 11.34 -43.00
N LYS A 309 2.56 10.78 -42.67
CA LYS A 309 2.42 9.74 -41.63
C LYS A 309 3.19 8.48 -42.00
N SER A 310 3.10 8.03 -43.25
CA SER A 310 3.84 6.86 -43.74
C SER A 310 5.36 7.07 -43.65
N ALA A 311 5.86 8.22 -44.10
CA ALA A 311 7.29 8.55 -44.03
C ALA A 311 7.84 8.58 -42.59
N LEU A 312 7.08 9.16 -41.65
CA LEU A 312 7.43 9.15 -40.23
C LEU A 312 7.42 7.74 -39.65
N GLN A 313 6.44 6.91 -40.01
CA GLN A 313 6.37 5.51 -39.57
C GLN A 313 7.53 4.67 -40.11
N GLU A 314 7.92 4.86 -41.38
CA GLU A 314 9.07 4.19 -41.98
C GLU A 314 10.38 4.59 -41.27
N ARG A 315 10.55 5.88 -40.94
CA ARG A 315 11.73 6.34 -40.19
C ARG A 315 11.77 5.76 -38.77
N ILE A 316 10.62 5.70 -38.08
CA ILE A 316 10.51 5.06 -36.76
C ILE A 316 10.85 3.57 -36.84
N ALA A 317 10.42 2.86 -37.90
CA ALA A 317 10.74 1.46 -38.13
C ALA A 317 12.25 1.26 -38.32
N LYS A 318 12.90 2.05 -39.19
CA LYS A 318 14.37 2.03 -39.38
C LYS A 318 15.13 2.26 -38.07
N ILE A 319 14.73 3.24 -37.26
CA ILE A 319 15.36 3.50 -35.96
C ILE A 319 15.15 2.32 -34.98
N ARG A 320 14.03 1.59 -35.04
CA ARG A 320 13.82 0.39 -34.22
C ARG A 320 14.75 -0.74 -34.63
N GLU A 321 14.91 -0.96 -35.93
CA GLU A 321 15.86 -1.93 -36.48
C GLU A 321 17.30 -1.58 -36.07
N GLU A 322 17.69 -0.31 -36.13
CA GLU A 322 19.00 0.15 -35.66
C GLU A 322 19.18 -0.02 -34.14
N LEU A 323 18.13 0.17 -33.34
CA LEU A 323 18.18 0.06 -31.87
C LEU A 323 18.25 -1.37 -31.35
N GLN A 324 17.65 -2.33 -32.05
CA GLN A 324 17.57 -3.72 -31.61
C GLN A 324 18.94 -4.36 -31.33
N PRO A 325 19.92 -4.36 -32.26
CA PRO A 325 21.23 -4.94 -32.01
C PRO A 325 21.99 -4.22 -30.90
N LEU A 326 21.88 -2.89 -30.81
CA LEU A 326 22.54 -2.10 -29.76
C LEU A 326 21.98 -2.42 -28.36
N LYS A 327 20.67 -2.61 -28.24
CA LYS A 327 20.04 -3.04 -26.98
C LYS A 327 20.44 -4.47 -26.61
N GLN A 328 20.61 -5.36 -27.58
CA GLN A 328 21.10 -6.71 -27.34
C GLN A 328 22.55 -6.69 -26.84
N GLN A 329 23.42 -5.85 -27.43
CA GLN A 329 24.77 -5.63 -26.94
C GLN A 329 24.78 -5.12 -25.49
N LEU A 330 23.89 -4.18 -25.14
CA LEU A 330 23.79 -3.69 -23.76
C LEU A 330 23.34 -4.78 -22.77
N ARG A 331 22.39 -5.65 -23.15
CA ARG A 331 21.97 -6.79 -22.31
C ARG A 331 23.10 -7.82 -22.14
N GLN A 332 23.83 -8.13 -23.21
CA GLN A 332 25.00 -8.98 -23.13
C GLN A 332 26.05 -8.39 -22.19
N LYS A 333 26.25 -7.07 -22.25
CA LYS A 333 27.16 -6.36 -21.35
C LYS A 333 26.69 -6.38 -19.90
N GLU A 334 25.39 -6.24 -19.65
CA GLU A 334 24.78 -6.40 -18.33
C GLU A 334 25.11 -7.78 -17.74
N SER A 335 24.81 -8.85 -18.47
CA SER A 335 25.10 -10.22 -18.03
C SER A 335 26.60 -10.45 -17.79
N GLU A 336 27.48 -9.89 -18.64
CA GLU A 336 28.92 -9.94 -18.44
C GLU A 336 29.36 -9.25 -17.14
N LEU A 337 28.86 -8.04 -16.90
CA LEU A 337 29.19 -7.25 -15.71
C LEU A 337 28.69 -7.91 -14.43
N VAL A 338 27.46 -8.44 -14.41
CA VAL A 338 26.92 -9.16 -13.24
C VAL A 338 27.78 -10.37 -12.89
N ARG A 339 28.23 -11.13 -13.90
CA ARG A 339 29.10 -12.30 -13.69
C ARG A 339 30.48 -11.92 -13.14
N LYS A 340 31.03 -10.78 -13.57
CA LYS A 340 32.35 -10.29 -13.12
C LYS A 340 32.30 -9.52 -11.80
N ALA A 341 31.15 -9.02 -11.39
CA ALA A 341 31.01 -8.20 -10.19
C ALA A 341 31.42 -8.97 -8.92
N VAL A 342 32.17 -8.30 -8.05
CA VAL A 342 32.51 -8.79 -6.71
C VAL A 342 31.31 -8.60 -5.77
N VAL A 343 30.62 -7.46 -5.89
CA VAL A 343 29.38 -7.19 -5.14
C VAL A 343 28.22 -7.05 -6.10
N VAL A 344 27.14 -7.79 -5.84
CA VAL A 344 25.86 -7.63 -6.55
C VAL A 344 24.75 -7.31 -5.57
N GLY A 345 24.01 -6.22 -5.81
CA GLY A 345 22.81 -5.86 -5.06
C GLY A 345 21.55 -6.05 -5.89
N CYS A 346 20.59 -6.87 -5.43
CA CYS A 346 19.29 -7.04 -6.09
C CYS A 346 18.19 -7.44 -5.10
N THR A 347 16.93 -7.45 -5.54
CA THR A 347 15.82 -7.93 -4.70
C THR A 347 15.88 -9.46 -4.57
N LEU A 348 15.26 -10.01 -3.53
CA LEU A 348 15.11 -11.46 -3.36
C LEU A 348 14.39 -12.11 -4.55
N SER A 349 13.36 -11.43 -5.08
CA SER A 349 12.64 -11.88 -6.27
C SER A 349 13.52 -11.87 -7.51
N LYS A 350 14.34 -10.83 -7.71
CA LYS A 350 15.30 -10.76 -8.81
C LYS A 350 16.35 -11.88 -8.73
N ALA A 351 16.82 -12.20 -7.53
CA ALA A 351 17.75 -13.32 -7.32
C ALA A 351 17.16 -14.67 -7.75
N ALA A 352 15.87 -14.89 -7.49
CA ALA A 352 15.19 -16.15 -7.85
C ALA A 352 14.97 -16.32 -9.36
N ILE A 353 14.91 -15.23 -10.13
CA ILE A 353 14.59 -15.27 -11.58
C ILE A 353 15.81 -15.04 -12.48
N ALA A 354 16.88 -14.43 -11.99
CA ALA A 354 18.02 -14.06 -12.81
C ALA A 354 19.12 -15.14 -12.80
N GLN A 355 19.39 -15.69 -13.98
CA GLN A 355 20.33 -16.80 -14.17
C GLN A 355 21.74 -16.46 -13.69
N GLU A 356 22.19 -15.22 -13.92
CA GLU A 356 23.50 -14.73 -13.49
C GLU A 356 23.68 -14.75 -11.96
N ILE A 357 22.59 -14.83 -11.21
CA ILE A 357 22.59 -14.91 -9.74
C ILE A 357 22.40 -16.34 -9.28
N TYR A 358 21.32 -17.01 -9.69
CA TYR A 358 20.96 -18.31 -9.11
C TYR A 358 21.88 -19.48 -9.52
N GLU A 359 22.71 -19.31 -10.57
CA GLU A 359 23.74 -20.30 -10.95
C GLU A 359 25.10 -20.02 -10.29
N ARG A 360 25.25 -18.89 -9.59
CA ARG A 360 26.49 -18.47 -8.94
C ARG A 360 26.40 -18.66 -7.43
N GLN A 361 27.55 -18.98 -6.83
CA GLN A 361 27.72 -18.88 -5.38
C GLN A 361 28.57 -17.66 -5.01
N PHE A 362 28.26 -17.05 -3.88
CA PHE A 362 28.94 -15.88 -3.31
C PHE A 362 29.58 -16.26 -1.97
N ASP A 363 30.72 -15.68 -1.63
CA ASP A 363 31.38 -15.97 -0.36
C ASP A 363 30.51 -15.56 0.83
N ALA A 364 29.88 -14.39 0.72
CA ALA A 364 28.90 -13.87 1.66
C ALA A 364 27.55 -13.52 1.00
N VAL A 365 26.46 -13.83 1.68
CA VAL A 365 25.10 -13.35 1.34
C VAL A 365 24.58 -12.49 2.49
N ILE A 366 24.07 -11.31 2.19
CA ILE A 366 23.50 -10.39 3.18
C ILE A 366 22.05 -10.10 2.82
N ILE A 367 21.14 -10.25 3.78
CA ILE A 367 19.71 -9.95 3.59
C ILE A 367 19.33 -8.78 4.50
N ASP A 368 18.93 -7.65 3.91
CA ASP A 368 18.38 -6.50 4.62
C ASP A 368 16.85 -6.58 4.73
N GLU A 369 16.28 -5.93 5.76
CA GLU A 369 14.86 -5.97 6.11
C GLU A 369 14.29 -7.41 6.16
N ALA A 370 15.11 -8.36 6.64
CA ALA A 370 14.77 -9.78 6.62
C ALA A 370 13.56 -10.14 7.50
N SER A 371 13.18 -9.29 8.44
CA SER A 371 11.98 -9.47 9.26
C SER A 371 10.69 -9.39 8.45
N MET A 372 10.70 -8.76 7.26
CA MET A 372 9.54 -8.72 6.35
C MET A 372 9.51 -9.86 5.33
N THR A 373 10.55 -10.70 5.30
CA THR A 373 10.78 -11.67 4.23
C THR A 373 10.20 -13.03 4.61
N TYR A 374 9.55 -13.72 3.67
CA TYR A 374 9.14 -15.12 3.87
C TYR A 374 10.36 -16.00 4.15
N ILE A 375 10.26 -16.87 5.16
CA ILE A 375 11.34 -17.82 5.51
C ILE A 375 11.87 -18.59 4.29
N PRO A 376 11.03 -19.11 3.35
CA PRO A 376 11.50 -19.74 2.11
C PRO A 376 12.47 -18.89 1.26
N HIS A 377 12.30 -17.55 1.20
CA HIS A 377 13.23 -16.68 0.49
C HIS A 377 14.59 -16.59 1.21
N CYS A 378 14.59 -16.46 2.54
CA CYS A 378 15.82 -16.45 3.34
C CYS A 378 16.59 -17.76 3.19
N VAL A 379 15.88 -18.89 3.20
CA VAL A 379 16.48 -20.21 3.00
C VAL A 379 17.06 -20.36 1.61
N TYR A 380 16.33 -19.95 0.56
CA TYR A 380 16.86 -19.94 -0.80
C TYR A 380 18.14 -19.10 -0.90
N ALA A 381 18.12 -17.87 -0.38
CA ALA A 381 19.29 -16.99 -0.36
C ALA A 381 20.50 -17.64 0.36
N ALA A 382 20.27 -18.34 1.47
CA ALA A 382 21.33 -19.06 2.18
C ALA A 382 21.99 -20.17 1.36
N THR A 383 21.28 -20.78 0.41
CA THR A 383 21.88 -21.78 -0.49
C THR A 383 22.91 -21.20 -1.47
N LEU A 384 22.87 -19.88 -1.70
CA LEU A 384 23.81 -19.17 -2.58
C LEU A 384 25.12 -18.78 -1.86
N ALA A 385 25.16 -18.88 -0.52
CA ALA A 385 26.34 -18.54 0.27
C ALA A 385 27.35 -19.70 0.34
N LYS A 386 28.64 -19.42 0.14
CA LYS A 386 29.72 -20.39 0.33
C LYS A 386 30.18 -20.45 1.77
N ARG A 387 30.46 -19.28 2.37
CA ARG A 387 31.12 -19.18 3.69
C ARG A 387 30.19 -18.64 4.75
N ARG A 388 29.43 -17.59 4.45
CA ARG A 388 28.64 -16.88 5.47
C ARG A 388 27.36 -16.24 4.97
N ILE A 389 26.41 -16.11 5.88
CA ILE A 389 25.17 -15.33 5.70
C ILE A 389 24.97 -14.36 6.86
N ALA A 390 24.56 -13.13 6.54
CA ALA A 390 24.17 -12.12 7.54
C ALA A 390 22.72 -11.65 7.32
N ILE A 391 21.93 -11.69 8.38
CA ILE A 391 20.52 -11.29 8.42
C ILE A 391 20.40 -9.96 9.15
N PHE A 392 20.06 -8.88 8.44
CA PHE A 392 19.79 -7.57 9.00
C PHE A 392 18.27 -7.36 9.08
N GLY A 393 17.77 -6.92 10.24
CA GLY A 393 16.34 -6.69 10.40
C GLY A 393 15.93 -6.27 11.81
N ASP A 394 14.63 -6.15 12.00
CA ASP A 394 14.04 -5.86 13.30
C ASP A 394 12.71 -6.61 13.49
N PHE A 395 12.77 -7.71 14.23
CA PHE A 395 11.59 -8.54 14.53
C PHE A 395 10.58 -7.87 15.48
N ARG A 396 10.88 -6.68 16.03
CA ARG A 396 9.90 -5.82 16.74
C ARG A 396 9.13 -4.89 15.79
N GLN A 397 9.55 -4.76 14.53
CA GLN A 397 8.82 -4.05 13.48
C GLN A 397 7.96 -5.03 12.68
N LEU A 398 7.64 -4.71 11.43
CA LEU A 398 6.68 -5.48 10.64
C LEU A 398 7.25 -6.84 10.22
N GLY A 399 6.35 -7.84 10.25
CA GLY A 399 6.59 -9.19 9.78
C GLY A 399 6.17 -9.37 8.31
N PRO A 400 6.40 -10.56 7.73
CA PRO A 400 5.88 -10.87 6.41
C PRO A 400 4.34 -10.94 6.42
N ILE A 401 3.73 -10.72 5.25
CA ILE A 401 2.27 -10.71 5.09
C ILE A 401 1.87 -11.69 3.98
N SER A 402 1.06 -12.69 4.32
CA SER A 402 0.49 -13.67 3.38
C SER A 402 -1.03 -13.53 3.32
N GLN A 403 -1.62 -13.77 2.14
CA GLN A 403 -3.08 -13.83 1.96
C GLN A 403 -3.66 -15.19 2.36
N ALA A 404 -2.86 -16.26 2.30
CA ALA A 404 -3.26 -17.58 2.76
C ALA A 404 -3.30 -17.65 4.28
N GLU A 405 -4.41 -18.19 4.80
CA GLU A 405 -4.64 -18.39 6.24
C GLU A 405 -4.43 -19.85 6.69
N THR A 406 -3.83 -20.71 5.84
CA THR A 406 -3.55 -22.12 6.18
C THR A 406 -2.45 -22.25 7.23
N ASP A 407 -2.43 -23.34 8.00
CA ASP A 407 -1.39 -23.58 9.03
C ASP A 407 0.03 -23.51 8.47
N ASN A 408 0.23 -24.04 7.26
CA ASN A 408 1.51 -23.95 6.55
C ASN A 408 1.88 -22.51 6.19
N ALA A 409 0.92 -21.70 5.71
CA ALA A 409 1.16 -20.29 5.41
C ALA A 409 1.43 -19.48 6.68
N GLN A 410 0.69 -19.73 7.78
CA GLN A 410 0.96 -19.10 9.07
C GLN A 410 2.38 -19.45 9.58
N THR A 411 2.78 -20.71 9.45
CA THR A 411 4.09 -21.18 9.91
C THR A 411 5.25 -20.61 9.10
N TRP A 412 5.12 -20.55 7.77
CA TRP A 412 6.26 -20.28 6.88
C TRP A 412 6.25 -18.92 6.18
N LEU A 413 5.07 -18.27 6.10
CA LEU A 413 4.88 -17.02 5.37
C LEU A 413 4.38 -15.87 6.27
N GLN A 414 3.97 -16.12 7.51
CA GLN A 414 3.55 -15.07 8.46
C GLN A 414 4.48 -14.95 9.69
N ARG A 415 5.48 -15.83 9.81
CA ARG A 415 6.57 -15.76 10.79
C ARG A 415 7.85 -15.26 10.13
N ASP A 416 8.67 -14.56 10.89
CA ASP A 416 9.95 -14.04 10.43
C ASP A 416 11.12 -14.98 10.75
N ILE A 417 12.24 -14.78 10.06
CA ILE A 417 13.42 -15.64 10.19
C ILE A 417 14.08 -15.57 11.58
N PHE A 418 13.91 -14.48 12.34
CA PHE A 418 14.43 -14.37 13.71
C PHE A 418 13.62 -15.23 14.67
N GLU A 419 12.30 -15.30 14.46
CA GLU A 419 11.43 -16.20 15.21
C GLU A 419 11.73 -17.67 14.91
N GLU A 420 11.91 -18.02 13.63
CA GLU A 420 12.23 -19.40 13.24
C GLU A 420 13.61 -19.85 13.75
N ALA A 421 14.60 -18.96 13.74
CA ALA A 421 15.92 -19.25 14.30
C ALA A 421 15.94 -19.33 15.85
N GLY A 422 14.80 -19.13 16.53
CA GLY A 422 14.69 -19.16 18.00
C GLY A 422 15.12 -17.86 18.72
N ILE A 423 15.67 -16.89 17.99
CA ILE A 423 16.23 -15.64 18.54
C ILE A 423 15.17 -14.81 19.23
N THR A 424 14.02 -14.61 18.59
CA THR A 424 12.90 -13.82 19.17
C THR A 424 12.47 -14.38 20.53
N ASN A 425 12.43 -15.71 20.68
CA ASN A 425 12.04 -16.37 21.92
C ASN A 425 13.09 -16.20 23.02
N ARG A 426 14.38 -16.33 22.70
CA ARG A 426 15.50 -16.08 23.63
C ARG A 426 15.51 -14.64 24.13
N VAL A 427 15.41 -13.69 23.21
CA VAL A 427 15.36 -12.25 23.56
C VAL A 427 14.16 -11.95 24.46
N ASN A 428 12.98 -12.50 24.16
CA ASN A 428 11.80 -12.33 25.01
C ASN A 428 11.98 -12.90 26.43
N ARG A 429 12.87 -13.88 26.62
CA ARG A 429 13.26 -14.46 27.92
C ARG A 429 14.48 -13.78 28.54
N ASN A 430 14.94 -12.65 27.98
CA ASN A 430 16.17 -11.95 28.35
C ASN A 430 17.43 -12.83 28.28
N GLN A 431 17.45 -13.77 27.33
CA GLN A 431 18.61 -14.62 27.03
C GLN A 431 19.36 -14.08 25.81
N GLN A 432 20.69 -14.21 25.81
CA GLN A 432 21.53 -13.89 24.67
C GLN A 432 21.56 -15.05 23.66
N ASP A 433 21.82 -14.71 22.39
CA ASP A 433 22.09 -15.66 21.32
C ASP A 433 23.41 -15.26 20.68
N ASP A 434 24.39 -16.18 20.67
CA ASP A 434 25.75 -15.91 20.20
C ASP A 434 25.81 -15.53 18.71
N ARG A 435 24.75 -15.81 17.94
CA ARG A 435 24.65 -15.41 16.54
C ARG A 435 24.17 -13.97 16.35
N MET A 436 23.67 -13.33 17.41
CA MET A 436 22.98 -12.05 17.30
C MET A 436 23.78 -10.90 17.90
N VAL A 437 23.87 -9.78 17.18
CA VAL A 437 24.36 -8.50 17.70
C VAL A 437 23.24 -7.46 17.64
N LEU A 438 23.05 -6.72 18.74
CA LEU A 438 22.09 -5.63 18.84
C LEU A 438 22.78 -4.28 18.61
N LEU A 439 22.30 -3.50 17.63
CA LEU A 439 22.70 -2.10 17.47
C LEU A 439 21.94 -1.25 18.49
N GLN A 440 22.64 -0.69 19.49
CA GLN A 440 21.99 -0.01 20.62
C GLN A 440 21.84 1.51 20.47
N THR A 441 22.67 2.18 19.67
CA THR A 441 22.66 3.65 19.60
C THR A 441 21.80 4.17 18.44
N GLN A 442 20.74 4.92 18.72
CA GLN A 442 19.84 5.50 17.73
C GLN A 442 20.20 6.97 17.42
N TYR A 443 20.12 7.34 16.14
CA TYR A 443 20.48 8.67 15.64
C TYR A 443 19.36 9.34 14.85
N ARG A 444 18.09 8.97 15.07
CA ARG A 444 16.94 9.49 14.31
C ARG A 444 16.07 10.40 15.16
N MET A 445 15.53 9.84 16.24
CA MET A 445 14.46 10.40 17.04
C MET A 445 15.02 11.35 18.09
N HIS A 446 14.32 12.45 18.35
CA HIS A 446 14.53 13.26 19.54
C HIS A 446 14.39 12.38 20.81
N PRO A 447 15.19 12.58 21.87
CA PRO A 447 15.21 11.70 23.06
C PRO A 447 13.84 11.43 23.71
N SER A 448 12.97 12.43 23.74
CA SER A 448 11.60 12.26 24.25
C SER A 448 10.75 11.30 23.39
N ILE A 449 10.97 11.28 22.07
CA ILE A 449 10.30 10.38 21.13
C ILE A 449 10.89 8.98 21.25
N SER A 450 12.23 8.84 21.22
CA SER A 450 12.91 7.54 21.27
C SER A 450 12.60 6.78 22.57
N ALA A 451 12.38 7.49 23.68
CA ALA A 451 12.01 6.91 24.97
C ALA A 451 10.70 6.09 24.93
N ILE A 452 9.77 6.39 24.02
CA ILE A 452 8.50 5.66 23.87
C ILE A 452 8.73 4.23 23.36
N PRO A 453 9.27 4.02 22.13
CA PRO A 453 9.53 2.68 21.64
C PRO A 453 10.62 1.97 22.45
N ASN A 454 11.65 2.67 22.94
CA ASN A 454 12.72 2.06 23.72
C ASN A 454 12.20 1.31 24.96
N ARG A 455 11.33 1.97 25.74
CA ARG A 455 10.73 1.34 26.92
C ARG A 455 9.71 0.27 26.58
N LEU A 456 8.94 0.45 25.51
CA LEU A 456 7.80 -0.42 25.22
C LEU A 456 8.19 -1.67 24.42
N PHE A 457 9.16 -1.57 23.51
CA PHE A 457 9.50 -2.64 22.55
C PHE A 457 10.93 -3.18 22.68
N TYR A 458 11.84 -2.39 23.26
CA TYR A 458 13.28 -2.71 23.29
C TYR A 458 13.85 -2.81 24.71
N ASN A 459 13.00 -2.95 25.74
CA ASN A 459 13.42 -3.18 27.13
C ASN A 459 14.47 -2.16 27.66
N ASN A 460 14.41 -0.90 27.20
CA ASN A 460 15.40 0.15 27.51
C ASN A 460 16.85 -0.16 27.09
N GLN A 461 17.04 -1.04 26.09
CA GLN A 461 18.38 -1.38 25.57
C GLN A 461 18.92 -0.34 24.57
N LEU A 462 18.09 0.62 24.12
CA LEU A 462 18.54 1.66 23.20
C LEU A 462 19.06 2.88 23.95
N GLN A 463 20.00 3.57 23.33
CA GLN A 463 20.56 4.85 23.78
C GLN A 463 20.55 5.88 22.65
N ASP A 464 20.46 7.15 23.01
CA ASP A 464 20.46 8.26 22.06
C ASP A 464 21.90 8.63 21.68
N GLY A 465 22.16 8.71 20.38
CA GLY A 465 23.48 9.08 19.85
C GLY A 465 23.80 10.56 20.03
N GLU A 466 25.09 10.87 20.08
CA GLU A 466 25.59 12.24 20.21
C GLU A 466 25.02 13.15 19.10
N GLY A 467 24.62 14.37 19.48
CA GLY A 467 24.09 15.38 18.56
C GLY A 467 22.64 15.16 18.10
N VAL A 468 21.99 14.03 18.40
CA VAL A 468 20.60 13.77 17.93
C VAL A 468 19.60 14.80 18.47
N GLN A 469 19.73 15.19 19.74
CA GLN A 469 18.88 16.20 20.36
C GLN A 469 19.05 17.55 19.67
N ALA A 470 20.30 18.04 19.56
CA ALA A 470 20.59 19.32 18.91
C ALA A 470 20.09 19.38 17.46
N ARG A 471 20.22 18.29 16.70
CA ARG A 471 19.76 18.21 15.30
C ARG A 471 18.24 18.19 15.18
N THR A 472 17.53 17.62 16.15
CA THR A 472 16.06 17.49 16.13
C THR A 472 15.34 18.63 16.82
N GLN A 473 16.02 19.42 17.66
CA GLN A 473 15.46 20.55 18.39
C GLN A 473 14.80 21.61 17.48
N PRO A 474 15.38 22.02 16.33
CA PRO A 474 14.70 22.98 15.43
C PRO A 474 13.34 22.49 14.94
N ILE A 475 13.17 21.17 14.77
CA ILE A 475 11.90 20.56 14.38
C ILE A 475 10.89 20.57 15.53
N VAL A 476 11.37 20.39 16.77
CA VAL A 476 10.56 20.48 18.00
C VAL A 476 10.04 21.91 18.19
N ASP A 477 10.89 22.90 17.95
CA ASP A 477 10.59 24.32 18.12
C ASP A 477 9.71 24.88 16.98
N ALA A 478 9.62 24.17 15.86
CA ALA A 478 8.72 24.52 14.76
C ALA A 478 7.24 24.23 15.08
N GLN A 479 6.36 24.87 14.31
CA GLN A 479 4.93 24.58 14.32
C GLN A 479 4.65 23.15 13.80
N PRO A 480 3.55 22.50 14.24
CA PRO A 480 2.57 22.95 15.22
C PRO A 480 3.05 22.76 16.67
N ASN A 481 2.56 23.62 17.57
CA ASN A 481 2.90 23.64 19.01
C ASN A 481 4.43 23.66 19.26
N PRO A 482 5.08 24.82 19.06
CA PRO A 482 6.50 25.03 19.34
C PRO A 482 6.93 24.52 20.72
N GLY A 483 8.08 23.85 20.79
CA GLY A 483 8.65 23.31 22.02
C GLY A 483 8.12 21.92 22.42
N SER A 484 7.07 21.42 21.75
CA SER A 484 6.49 20.11 22.02
C SER A 484 6.89 19.08 20.96
N SER A 485 7.71 18.09 21.35
CA SER A 485 8.10 16.96 20.49
C SER A 485 7.00 15.88 20.38
N LEU A 486 6.17 15.76 21.43
CA LEU A 486 5.09 14.78 21.54
C LEU A 486 3.79 15.52 21.83
N ILE A 487 2.81 15.36 20.94
CA ILE A 487 1.50 16.02 21.07
C ILE A 487 0.43 14.94 20.99
N PHE A 488 -0.52 14.96 21.92
CA PHE A 488 -1.67 14.05 21.94
C PHE A 488 -2.95 14.86 21.82
N TYR A 489 -3.57 14.80 20.65
CA TYR A 489 -4.90 15.37 20.44
C TYR A 489 -5.96 14.35 20.79
N ASP A 490 -6.74 14.67 21.83
CA ASP A 490 -7.87 13.84 22.26
C ASP A 490 -9.15 14.25 21.52
N LEU A 491 -9.63 13.36 20.65
CA LEU A 491 -10.81 13.51 19.80
C LEU A 491 -12.12 13.13 20.51
N SER A 492 -12.09 12.79 21.80
CA SER A 492 -13.27 12.34 22.56
C SER A 492 -14.44 13.34 22.52
N ARG A 493 -14.18 14.64 22.32
CA ARG A 493 -15.21 15.70 22.21
C ARG A 493 -15.29 16.34 20.83
N ALA A 494 -14.54 15.83 19.85
CA ALA A 494 -14.53 16.35 18.48
C ALA A 494 -15.67 15.78 17.61
N SER A 495 -16.53 14.91 18.14
CA SER A 495 -17.54 14.20 17.34
C SER A 495 -16.94 13.50 16.11
N ALA A 496 -15.70 13.00 16.25
CA ALA A 496 -14.97 12.31 15.19
C ALA A 496 -15.39 10.85 15.17
N PHE A 497 -16.42 10.52 14.39
CA PHE A 497 -17.01 9.18 14.31
C PHE A 497 -16.30 8.25 13.33
N CYS A 498 -16.16 6.98 13.71
CA CYS A 498 -15.51 5.94 12.92
C CYS A 498 -16.54 5.05 12.21
N PHE A 499 -16.46 5.04 10.89
CA PHE A 499 -17.27 4.21 10.01
C PHE A 499 -16.45 3.10 9.39
N SER A 500 -17.15 2.13 8.81
CA SER A 500 -16.54 1.10 7.98
C SER A 500 -17.03 1.26 6.56
N ASP A 501 -16.10 1.27 5.62
CA ASP A 501 -16.40 1.08 4.21
C ASP A 501 -17.12 -0.28 4.04
N GLN A 502 -18.23 -0.29 3.30
CA GLN A 502 -19.09 -1.46 3.21
C GLN A 502 -18.52 -2.55 2.29
N GLU A 503 -17.64 -2.18 1.36
CA GLU A 503 -17.02 -3.12 0.43
C GLU A 503 -15.78 -3.78 1.04
N SER A 504 -14.84 -2.99 1.57
CA SER A 504 -13.59 -3.51 2.12
C SER A 504 -13.63 -3.82 3.62
N HIS A 505 -14.68 -3.39 4.33
CA HIS A 505 -14.75 -3.38 5.79
C HIS A 505 -13.61 -2.59 6.48
N SER A 506 -12.83 -1.82 5.72
CA SER A 506 -11.78 -0.95 6.24
C SER A 506 -12.41 0.25 6.93
N ARG A 507 -11.79 0.73 8.01
CA ARG A 507 -12.33 1.83 8.81
C ARG A 507 -11.85 3.19 8.32
N PHE A 508 -12.69 4.19 8.48
CA PHE A 508 -12.36 5.59 8.21
C PHE A 508 -13.10 6.52 9.17
N ASN A 509 -12.56 7.72 9.35
CA ASN A 509 -13.09 8.78 10.19
C ASN A 509 -12.83 10.11 9.48
N LEU A 510 -13.90 10.72 8.97
CA LEU A 510 -13.81 11.93 8.17
C LEU A 510 -13.20 13.09 8.95
N ILE A 511 -13.64 13.30 10.18
CA ILE A 511 -13.19 14.45 10.98
C ILE A 511 -11.72 14.32 11.35
N SER A 512 -11.26 13.13 11.75
CA SER A 512 -9.83 12.91 12.04
C SER A 512 -8.98 13.00 10.77
N ALA A 513 -9.48 12.57 9.61
CA ALA A 513 -8.81 12.74 8.32
C ALA A 513 -8.62 14.23 7.97
N LEU A 514 -9.66 15.05 8.17
CA LEU A 514 -9.59 16.49 7.94
C LEU A 514 -8.60 17.16 8.89
N ILE A 515 -8.63 16.82 10.19
CA ILE A 515 -7.66 17.34 11.17
C ILE A 515 -6.23 16.96 10.78
N ALA A 516 -5.98 15.70 10.40
CA ALA A 516 -4.67 15.23 9.99
C ALA A 516 -4.14 15.99 8.77
N ALA A 517 -5.01 16.23 7.77
CA ALA A 517 -4.66 17.01 6.59
C ALA A 517 -4.41 18.50 6.91
N ASP A 518 -5.21 19.11 7.80
CA ASP A 518 -5.03 20.50 8.23
C ASP A 518 -3.73 20.68 9.04
N ILE A 519 -3.36 19.70 9.88
CA ILE A 519 -2.04 19.67 10.55
C ILE A 519 -0.93 19.66 9.51
N ALA A 520 -1.01 18.79 8.51
CA ALA A 520 0.00 18.71 7.46
C ALA A 520 0.07 20.01 6.65
N TYR A 521 -1.06 20.61 6.31
CA TYR A 521 -1.15 21.90 5.64
C TYR A 521 -0.43 23.00 6.45
N LYS A 522 -0.80 23.18 7.73
CA LYS A 522 -0.16 24.16 8.63
C LYS A 522 1.34 23.93 8.78
N SER A 523 1.76 22.66 8.88
CA SER A 523 3.18 22.30 8.99
C SER A 523 3.96 22.66 7.71
N LYS A 524 3.34 22.45 6.55
CA LYS A 524 3.93 22.84 5.25
C LYS A 524 3.97 24.36 5.06
N GLN A 525 2.95 25.09 5.52
CA GLN A 525 2.98 26.56 5.57
C GLN A 525 4.10 27.08 6.49
N ALA A 526 4.41 26.35 7.56
CA ALA A 526 5.54 26.62 8.44
C ALA A 526 6.87 26.01 7.94
N GLU A 527 6.98 25.71 6.65
CA GLU A 527 8.19 25.22 5.99
C GLU A 527 8.80 23.93 6.57
N THR A 528 7.97 23.07 7.18
CA THR A 528 8.43 21.76 7.65
C THR A 528 8.87 20.91 6.45
N GLU A 529 10.16 20.59 6.40
CA GLU A 529 10.80 19.90 5.27
C GLU A 529 10.06 18.62 4.87
N SER A 530 9.77 17.74 5.83
CA SER A 530 9.15 16.44 5.57
C SER A 530 8.04 16.13 6.59
N VAL A 531 6.86 15.77 6.08
CA VAL A 531 5.65 15.49 6.86
C VAL A 531 5.05 14.15 6.40
N GLY A 532 4.76 13.28 7.36
CA GLY A 532 4.09 12.01 7.12
C GLY A 532 2.80 11.86 7.91
N ILE A 533 1.80 11.24 7.31
CA ILE A 533 0.56 10.82 7.95
C ILE A 533 0.46 9.30 7.89
N ILE A 534 0.30 8.68 9.06
CA ILE A 534 0.26 7.24 9.24
C ILE A 534 -1.09 6.87 9.85
N THR A 535 -1.74 5.85 9.31
CA THR A 535 -3.00 5.32 9.83
C THR A 535 -3.09 3.79 9.73
N PRO A 536 -3.78 3.08 10.64
CA PRO A 536 -3.96 1.63 10.53
C PRO A 536 -4.72 1.18 9.28
N TYR A 537 -5.66 2.01 8.79
CA TYR A 537 -6.69 1.57 7.86
C TYR A 537 -6.52 2.10 6.44
N LYS A 538 -6.72 1.22 5.47
CA LYS A 538 -6.61 1.52 4.04
C LYS A 538 -7.63 2.58 3.61
N ALA A 539 -8.88 2.48 4.06
CA ALA A 539 -9.92 3.47 3.72
C ALA A 539 -9.55 4.87 4.25
N GLN A 540 -9.06 4.97 5.49
CA GLN A 540 -8.56 6.23 6.02
C GLN A 540 -7.37 6.78 5.23
N SER A 541 -6.38 5.92 4.94
CA SER A 541 -5.21 6.28 4.15
C SER A 541 -5.62 6.85 2.79
N ARG A 542 -6.61 6.23 2.13
CA ARG A 542 -7.16 6.66 0.83
C ARG A 542 -7.86 8.01 0.94
N LEU A 543 -8.68 8.19 1.97
CA LEU A 543 -9.39 9.44 2.23
C LEU A 543 -8.41 10.60 2.42
N ILE A 544 -7.40 10.41 3.29
CA ILE A 544 -6.37 11.43 3.56
C ILE A 544 -5.57 11.71 2.28
N HIS A 545 -5.13 10.69 1.55
CA HIS A 545 -4.39 10.87 0.30
C HIS A 545 -5.18 11.70 -0.72
N ARG A 546 -6.50 11.48 -0.83
CA ARG A 546 -7.37 12.24 -1.73
C ARG A 546 -7.47 13.71 -1.32
N ILE A 547 -7.64 13.97 -0.03
CA ILE A 547 -7.66 15.33 0.54
C ILE A 547 -6.33 16.04 0.24
N LEU A 548 -5.18 15.38 0.48
CA LEU A 548 -3.86 15.95 0.26
C LEU A 548 -3.63 16.31 -1.22
N ARG A 549 -4.04 15.46 -2.17
CA ARG A 549 -3.91 15.77 -3.61
C ARG A 549 -4.74 16.97 -4.03
N GLU A 550 -6.00 17.04 -3.60
CA GLU A 550 -6.87 18.18 -3.95
C GLU A 550 -6.46 19.49 -3.30
N THR A 551 -5.71 19.42 -2.20
CA THR A 551 -5.20 20.60 -1.49
C THR A 551 -3.74 20.92 -1.84
N HIS A 552 -3.21 20.32 -2.91
CA HIS A 552 -1.85 20.56 -3.42
C HIS A 552 -0.72 20.27 -2.40
N LEU A 553 -0.91 19.20 -1.63
CA LEU A 553 0.04 18.69 -0.63
C LEU A 553 0.64 17.34 -1.05
N GLU A 554 0.93 17.14 -2.34
CA GLU A 554 1.41 15.86 -2.87
C GLU A 554 2.78 15.44 -2.31
N THR A 555 3.53 16.37 -1.71
CA THR A 555 4.80 16.09 -1.02
C THR A 555 4.62 15.47 0.37
N VAL A 556 3.42 15.54 0.94
CA VAL A 556 3.08 14.91 2.22
C VAL A 556 2.82 13.43 1.98
N LYS A 557 3.57 12.56 2.65
CA LYS A 557 3.38 11.12 2.53
C LYS A 557 2.19 10.69 3.39
N SER A 558 1.22 9.98 2.81
CA SER A 558 0.10 9.36 3.56
C SER A 558 -0.01 7.89 3.21
N SER A 559 0.17 7.00 4.19
CA SER A 559 0.00 5.57 3.97
C SER A 559 -0.30 4.77 5.24
N THR A 560 -0.60 3.48 5.08
CA THR A 560 -0.63 2.54 6.21
C THR A 560 0.78 2.25 6.74
N VAL A 561 0.87 1.84 7.99
CA VAL A 561 2.18 1.54 8.63
C VAL A 561 3.07 0.61 7.81
N HIS A 562 2.49 -0.37 7.13
CA HIS A 562 3.20 -1.32 6.28
C HIS A 562 3.98 -0.67 5.14
N ARG A 563 3.47 0.43 4.58
CA ARG A 563 4.07 1.11 3.43
C ARG A 563 4.93 2.30 3.84
N PHE A 564 4.79 2.77 5.08
CA PHE A 564 5.65 3.82 5.62
C PHE A 564 7.02 3.28 6.10
N GLN A 565 7.22 1.95 6.11
CA GLN A 565 8.49 1.36 6.53
C GLN A 565 9.65 1.83 5.65
N GLY A 566 10.81 2.04 6.26
CA GLY A 566 12.00 2.58 5.60
C GLY A 566 11.98 4.10 5.38
N SER A 567 10.81 4.74 5.37
CA SER A 567 10.70 6.21 5.33
C SER A 567 10.81 6.80 6.74
N GLU A 568 11.36 8.01 6.84
CA GLU A 568 11.41 8.82 8.06
C GLU A 568 11.01 10.25 7.72
N GLN A 569 10.44 10.99 8.67
CA GLN A 569 9.97 12.36 8.45
C GLN A 569 10.28 13.24 9.66
N HIS A 570 10.43 14.54 9.45
CA HIS A 570 10.62 15.51 10.52
C HIS A 570 9.41 15.48 11.46
N LEU A 571 8.21 15.47 10.88
CA LEU A 571 6.94 15.38 11.59
C LEU A 571 6.13 14.15 11.13
N ILE A 572 5.61 13.39 12.10
CA ILE A 572 4.63 12.33 11.86
C ILE A 572 3.31 12.64 12.57
N VAL A 573 2.21 12.55 11.83
CA VAL A 573 0.84 12.48 12.37
C VAL A 573 0.40 11.02 12.34
N PHE A 574 0.03 10.46 13.49
CA PHE A 574 -0.57 9.15 13.60
C PHE A 574 -2.06 9.27 13.91
N ASP A 575 -2.91 8.85 12.97
CA ASP A 575 -4.35 8.81 13.13
C ASP A 575 -4.83 7.39 13.45
N ALA A 576 -5.28 7.20 14.70
CA ALA A 576 -5.77 5.91 15.19
C ALA A 576 -7.13 5.51 14.60
N VAL A 577 -7.92 6.48 14.10
CA VAL A 577 -9.26 6.35 13.45
C VAL A 577 -10.38 5.85 14.36
N ASP A 578 -10.10 4.79 15.12
CA ASP A 578 -11.04 4.05 15.94
C ASP A 578 -11.76 4.94 16.97
N SER A 579 -13.07 4.97 16.85
CA SER A 579 -13.97 5.69 17.75
C SER A 579 -15.40 5.12 17.66
N THR A 580 -16.33 5.70 18.41
CA THR A 580 -17.77 5.45 18.23
C THR A 580 -18.20 5.73 16.78
N PRO A 581 -19.23 5.07 16.23
CA PRO A 581 -20.12 4.10 16.85
C PRO A 581 -19.63 2.64 16.79
N GLN A 582 -18.36 2.38 16.42
CA GLN A 582 -17.83 1.01 16.45
C GLN A 582 -17.97 0.42 17.86
N ARG A 583 -18.49 -0.80 17.97
CA ARG A 583 -18.70 -1.44 19.29
C ARG A 583 -17.46 -2.08 19.89
N LYS A 584 -16.44 -2.31 19.07
CA LYS A 584 -15.17 -2.95 19.43
C LYS A 584 -14.03 -2.28 18.67
N ALA A 585 -12.88 -2.17 19.32
CA ALA A 585 -11.65 -1.76 18.65
C ALA A 585 -11.36 -2.65 17.44
N GLY A 586 -10.68 -2.15 16.43
CA GLY A 586 -10.37 -2.92 15.23
C GLY A 586 -9.25 -3.92 15.52
N LYS A 587 -9.20 -5.01 14.76
CA LYS A 587 -8.19 -6.08 14.95
C LYS A 587 -6.75 -5.56 14.92
N LEU A 588 -6.49 -4.50 14.16
CA LEU A 588 -5.16 -3.88 14.04
C LEU A 588 -4.69 -3.17 15.32
N LEU A 589 -5.61 -2.85 16.23
CA LEU A 589 -5.31 -2.24 17.54
C LEU A 589 -5.37 -3.27 18.68
N GLN A 590 -5.69 -4.53 18.37
CA GLN A 590 -5.83 -5.60 19.35
C GLN A 590 -4.58 -6.49 19.41
N GLY A 591 -4.15 -6.84 20.62
CA GLY A 591 -3.19 -7.90 20.86
C GLY A 591 -2.05 -7.54 21.83
N GLY A 592 -1.17 -8.52 22.05
CA GLY A 592 0.01 -8.39 22.92
C GLY A 592 1.28 -7.99 22.17
N MET A 593 2.45 -8.23 22.77
CA MET A 593 3.76 -7.76 22.27
C MET A 593 4.17 -8.30 20.89
N GLN A 594 3.68 -9.47 20.50
CA GLN A 594 3.97 -10.09 19.19
C GLN A 594 2.89 -9.80 18.14
N SER A 595 1.84 -9.04 18.51
CA SER A 595 0.71 -8.76 17.63
C SER A 595 1.00 -7.69 16.58
N THR A 596 0.15 -7.63 15.56
CA THR A 596 0.11 -6.54 14.58
C THR A 596 0.00 -5.17 15.24
N ALA A 597 -0.74 -5.04 16.36
CA ALA A 597 -0.89 -3.79 17.09
C ALA A 597 0.44 -3.28 17.67
N SER A 598 1.29 -4.19 18.15
CA SER A 598 2.64 -3.88 18.66
C SER A 598 3.53 -3.33 17.53
N ARG A 599 3.60 -4.08 16.42
CA ARG A 599 4.40 -3.71 15.24
C ARG A 599 3.91 -2.39 14.64
N LEU A 600 2.60 -2.18 14.62
CA LEU A 600 1.94 -0.95 14.16
C LEU A 600 2.37 0.27 14.98
N ALA A 601 2.26 0.18 16.31
CA ALA A 601 2.62 1.26 17.21
C ALA A 601 4.12 1.57 17.16
N ASN A 602 4.97 0.54 17.15
CA ASN A 602 6.42 0.69 17.09
C ASN A 602 6.85 1.41 15.82
N VAL A 603 6.41 0.93 14.64
CA VAL A 603 6.78 1.56 13.39
C VAL A 603 6.25 2.98 13.32
N ALA A 604 4.99 3.23 13.68
CA ALA A 604 4.38 4.56 13.60
C ALA A 604 5.17 5.62 14.39
N VAL A 605 5.48 5.37 15.66
CA VAL A 605 6.24 6.33 16.49
C VAL A 605 7.69 6.48 16.01
N SER A 606 8.31 5.40 15.55
CA SER A 606 9.71 5.39 15.16
C SER A 606 10.00 5.99 13.77
N ARG A 607 8.97 6.52 13.09
CA ARG A 607 9.13 7.27 11.84
C ARG A 607 9.41 8.75 12.04
N ALA A 608 9.10 9.29 13.22
CA ALA A 608 9.34 10.69 13.53
C ALA A 608 10.81 10.95 13.85
N GLN A 609 11.32 12.10 13.42
CA GLN A 609 12.61 12.61 13.87
C GLN A 609 12.43 13.59 15.03
N GLY A 610 11.74 14.72 14.81
CA GLY A 610 11.60 15.76 15.83
C GLY A 610 10.22 15.87 16.46
N LYS A 611 9.15 15.59 15.70
CA LYS A 611 7.78 15.76 16.21
C LYS A 611 6.87 14.57 15.87
N PHE A 612 6.16 14.06 16.87
CA PHE A 612 5.13 13.03 16.71
C PHE A 612 3.80 13.53 17.29
N ILE A 613 2.75 13.45 16.48
CA ILE A 613 1.40 13.90 16.81
C ILE A 613 0.45 12.71 16.76
N GLY A 614 -0.20 12.43 17.88
CA GLY A 614 -1.21 11.39 17.99
C GLY A 614 -2.63 11.95 17.91
N LEU A 615 -3.46 11.42 17.01
CA LEU A 615 -4.91 11.67 16.99
C LEU A 615 -5.63 10.43 17.52
N PHE A 616 -6.25 10.55 18.69
CA PHE A 616 -6.89 9.44 19.38
C PHE A 616 -8.23 9.86 19.96
N ASN A 617 -9.25 9.00 19.87
CA ASN A 617 -10.37 9.09 20.80
C ASN A 617 -9.98 8.36 22.09
N ASP A 618 -9.43 9.09 23.07
CA ASP A 618 -8.86 8.50 24.30
C ASP A 618 -9.94 7.73 25.08
N ALA A 619 -11.15 8.29 25.21
CA ALA A 619 -12.26 7.62 25.89
C ALA A 619 -12.58 6.26 25.25
N TYR A 620 -12.66 6.21 23.91
CA TYR A 620 -12.94 4.98 23.18
C TYR A 620 -11.82 3.94 23.34
N VAL A 621 -10.56 4.35 23.16
CA VAL A 621 -9.39 3.47 23.36
C VAL A 621 -9.41 2.91 24.77
N ARG A 622 -9.69 3.75 25.78
CA ARG A 622 -9.70 3.34 27.17
C ARG A 622 -10.83 2.38 27.52
N GLN A 623 -11.99 2.56 26.90
CA GLN A 623 -13.17 1.74 27.10
C GLN A 623 -13.06 0.38 26.38
N GLN A 624 -12.48 0.35 25.19
CA GLN A 624 -12.50 -0.83 24.31
C GLN A 624 -11.25 -1.71 24.42
N LEU A 625 -10.13 -1.17 24.93
CA LEU A 625 -8.89 -1.91 25.10
C LEU A 625 -8.48 -1.95 26.58
N ASP A 626 -8.30 -3.16 27.10
CA ASP A 626 -7.78 -3.38 28.45
C ASP A 626 -6.33 -2.90 28.61
N SER A 627 -5.87 -2.85 29.86
CA SER A 627 -4.52 -2.38 30.22
C SER A 627 -3.39 -3.34 29.84
N PHE A 628 -3.68 -4.59 29.48
CA PHE A 628 -2.69 -5.56 29.00
C PHE A 628 -2.40 -5.41 27.51
N ASN A 629 -3.37 -4.90 26.74
CA ASN A 629 -3.24 -4.61 25.33
C ASN A 629 -2.07 -3.64 25.05
N VAL A 630 -1.23 -4.00 24.06
CA VAL A 630 -0.02 -3.23 23.75
C VAL A 630 -0.31 -1.85 23.17
N PHE A 631 -1.37 -1.71 22.38
CA PHE A 631 -1.78 -0.42 21.81
C PHE A 631 -2.33 0.51 22.88
N ARG A 632 -3.06 -0.03 23.86
CA ARG A 632 -3.48 0.72 25.05
C ARG A 632 -2.26 1.24 25.84
N LYS A 633 -1.28 0.37 26.09
CA LYS A 633 0.00 0.77 26.74
C LYS A 633 0.74 1.85 25.96
N PHE A 634 0.77 1.74 24.63
CA PHE A 634 1.34 2.77 23.75
C PHE A 634 0.61 4.11 23.89
N SER A 635 -0.73 4.10 23.81
CA SER A 635 -1.55 5.30 23.95
C SER A 635 -1.38 5.96 25.33
N ASP A 636 -1.40 5.17 26.42
CA ASP A 636 -1.17 5.67 27.79
C ASP A 636 0.23 6.27 27.97
N ARG A 637 1.25 5.62 27.38
CA ARG A 637 2.63 6.10 27.44
C ARG A 637 2.83 7.39 26.66
N LEU A 638 2.26 7.48 25.46
CA LEU A 638 2.27 8.68 24.65
C LEU A 638 1.57 9.82 25.40
N ARG A 639 0.35 9.59 25.90
CA ARG A 639 -0.45 10.59 26.64
C ARG A 639 0.29 11.10 27.88
N SER A 640 0.93 10.24 28.66
CA SER A 640 1.67 10.65 29.86
C SER A 640 2.98 11.40 29.58
N SER A 641 3.52 11.29 28.36
CA SER A 641 4.79 11.92 27.96
C SER A 641 4.61 13.09 26.98
N SER A 642 3.36 13.48 26.70
CA SER A 642 3.01 14.47 25.67
C SER A 642 2.27 15.67 26.26
N GLN A 643 2.23 16.75 25.49
CA GLN A 643 1.23 17.78 25.68
C GLN A 643 -0.13 17.24 25.24
N VAL A 644 -1.03 17.02 26.19
CA VAL A 644 -2.40 16.55 25.92
C VAL A 644 -3.28 17.75 25.61
N LEU A 645 -3.90 17.73 24.43
CA LEU A 645 -4.78 18.78 23.93
C LEU A 645 -6.16 18.19 23.64
N PRO A 646 -7.10 18.28 24.60
CA PRO A 646 -8.49 17.90 24.37
C PRO A 646 -9.11 18.77 23.28
N LEU A 647 -9.55 18.17 22.17
CA LEU A 647 -10.07 18.90 21.03
C LEU A 647 -11.59 19.05 21.07
N THR A 648 -12.03 20.25 20.69
CA THR A 648 -13.43 20.62 20.41
C THR A 648 -13.48 21.54 19.18
N PHE A 649 -14.67 21.74 18.63
CA PHE A 649 -14.92 22.73 17.57
C PHE A 649 -15.80 23.90 18.03
N THR A 650 -16.32 23.82 19.25
CA THR A 650 -17.12 24.87 19.89
C THR A 650 -16.40 25.33 21.14
N ASP A 651 -16.49 26.62 21.46
CA ASP A 651 -15.89 27.17 22.67
C ASP A 651 -16.35 26.41 23.91
N ALA A 652 -15.39 25.73 24.55
CA ALA A 652 -15.61 24.97 25.76
C ALA A 652 -14.41 25.17 26.68
N ALA A 653 -14.68 25.48 27.95
CA ALA A 653 -13.63 25.71 28.94
C ALA A 653 -12.70 24.49 29.05
N ASN A 654 -11.39 24.73 29.03
CA ASN A 654 -10.32 23.72 29.11
C ASN A 654 -10.16 22.82 27.85
N PHE A 655 -10.78 23.17 26.73
CA PHE A 655 -10.57 22.48 25.45
C PHE A 655 -9.86 23.38 24.44
N THR A 656 -9.07 22.77 23.59
CA THR A 656 -8.48 23.43 22.42
C THR A 656 -9.52 23.46 21.31
N VAL A 657 -9.92 24.66 20.90
CA VAL A 657 -10.84 24.88 19.78
C VAL A 657 -10.05 24.78 18.47
N TRP A 658 -10.38 23.78 17.65
CA TRP A 658 -9.67 23.58 16.39
C TRP A 658 -10.18 24.53 15.31
N GLN A 659 -9.29 25.38 14.80
CA GLN A 659 -9.58 26.28 13.68
C GLN A 659 -8.99 25.72 12.38
N PHE A 660 -9.84 25.41 11.40
CA PHE A 660 -9.39 24.92 10.11
C PHE A 660 -8.85 26.04 9.22
N THR A 661 -7.72 25.75 8.58
CA THR A 661 -7.11 26.58 7.53
C THR A 661 -6.98 25.84 6.20
N LEU A 662 -7.27 24.53 6.20
CA LEU A 662 -7.24 23.69 5.02
C LEU A 662 -8.20 24.21 3.94
N PRO A 663 -7.72 24.51 2.72
CA PRO A 663 -8.56 24.98 1.63
C PRO A 663 -9.71 24.01 1.32
N GLY A 664 -10.88 24.55 0.99
CA GLY A 664 -12.07 23.76 0.66
C GLY A 664 -12.84 23.22 1.86
N ILE A 665 -12.39 23.47 3.10
CA ILE A 665 -13.11 23.10 4.32
C ILE A 665 -13.62 24.35 5.03
N THR A 666 -14.89 24.34 5.42
CA THR A 666 -15.48 25.39 6.27
C THR A 666 -16.21 24.74 7.44
N VAL A 667 -16.00 25.25 8.64
CA VAL A 667 -16.63 24.73 9.87
C VAL A 667 -17.51 25.81 10.47
N TYR A 668 -18.77 25.45 10.72
CA TYR A 668 -19.74 26.29 11.42
C TYR A 668 -19.91 25.74 12.84
N PRO A 669 -20.02 26.60 13.87
CA PRO A 669 -20.07 26.16 15.26
C PRO A 669 -21.35 25.37 15.59
N ASN A 670 -22.44 25.61 14.86
CA ASN A 670 -23.72 24.94 15.07
C ASN A 670 -24.58 24.94 13.79
N PRO A 671 -25.69 24.17 13.76
CA PRO A 671 -26.58 24.12 12.60
C PRO A 671 -27.18 25.46 12.19
N SER A 672 -27.55 26.30 13.16
CA SER A 672 -28.16 27.60 12.89
C SER A 672 -27.20 28.55 12.18
N ALA A 673 -25.91 28.50 12.53
CA ALA A 673 -24.86 29.26 11.85
C ALA A 673 -24.58 28.75 10.41
N ALA A 674 -24.79 27.46 10.15
CA ALA A 674 -24.59 26.86 8.82
C ALA A 674 -25.75 27.11 7.86
N ARG A 675 -26.95 27.39 8.38
CA ARG A 675 -28.22 27.38 7.64
C ARG A 675 -28.22 28.19 6.34
N GLN A 676 -27.83 29.46 6.41
CA GLN A 676 -27.86 30.33 5.23
C GLN A 676 -26.93 29.82 4.12
N ALA A 677 -25.76 29.30 4.51
CA ALA A 677 -24.76 28.83 3.57
C ALA A 677 -25.17 27.52 2.88
N ILE A 678 -25.77 26.56 3.60
CA ILE A 678 -26.29 25.33 2.97
C ILE A 678 -27.51 25.63 2.09
N GLU A 679 -28.42 26.52 2.51
CA GLU A 679 -29.57 26.89 1.68
C GLU A 679 -29.13 27.53 0.35
N ALA A 680 -28.08 28.38 0.38
CA ALA A 680 -27.48 28.93 -0.83
C ALA A 680 -26.92 27.84 -1.77
N ASP A 681 -26.20 26.84 -1.23
CA ASP A 681 -25.69 25.71 -2.03
C ASP A 681 -26.84 24.86 -2.60
N LEU A 682 -27.93 24.66 -1.85
CA LEU A 682 -29.10 23.89 -2.30
C LEU A 682 -29.85 24.58 -3.45
N THR A 683 -29.89 25.91 -3.47
CA THR A 683 -30.55 26.69 -4.53
C THR A 683 -29.81 26.59 -5.87
N ILE A 684 -28.49 26.39 -5.86
CA ILE A 684 -27.68 26.25 -7.08
C ILE A 684 -27.49 24.80 -7.54
N ALA A 685 -27.96 23.82 -6.77
CA ALA A 685 -27.89 22.40 -7.12
C ALA A 685 -28.53 22.12 -8.49
N GLN A 686 -27.83 21.39 -9.36
CA GLN A 686 -28.22 21.16 -10.75
C GLN A 686 -28.66 19.72 -11.04
N HIS A 687 -28.08 18.73 -10.36
CA HIS A 687 -28.22 17.32 -10.74
C HIS A 687 -28.93 16.50 -9.67
N ALA A 688 -28.31 16.38 -8.49
CA ALA A 688 -28.81 15.51 -7.44
C ALA A 688 -28.38 15.97 -6.04
N VAL A 689 -29.31 15.91 -5.09
CA VAL A 689 -29.06 16.12 -3.67
C VAL A 689 -29.29 14.80 -2.94
N ALA A 690 -28.24 14.31 -2.26
CA ALA A 690 -28.28 13.11 -1.44
C ALA A 690 -28.41 13.50 0.03
N ILE A 691 -29.44 13.03 0.72
CA ILE A 691 -29.69 13.35 2.13
C ILE A 691 -29.72 12.06 2.95
N ASP A 692 -28.81 11.93 3.91
CA ASP A 692 -28.86 10.88 4.92
C ASP A 692 -29.10 11.51 6.29
N TRP A 693 -30.22 11.14 6.92
CA TRP A 693 -30.64 11.80 8.16
C TRP A 693 -31.41 10.85 9.08
N SER A 694 -30.89 10.61 10.28
CA SER A 694 -31.40 9.61 11.23
C SER A 694 -32.44 10.12 12.22
N THR A 695 -32.72 11.42 12.25
CA THR A 695 -33.64 12.05 13.22
C THR A 695 -34.66 12.95 12.51
N GLN A 696 -35.64 13.51 13.22
CA GLN A 696 -36.55 14.47 12.62
C GLN A 696 -35.79 15.73 12.18
N LEU A 697 -35.90 16.10 10.90
CA LEU A 697 -35.28 17.31 10.36
C LEU A 697 -36.02 18.56 10.90
N LYS A 698 -35.40 19.24 11.86
CA LYS A 698 -35.89 20.53 12.39
C LYS A 698 -35.53 21.70 11.45
N SER A 699 -36.34 21.97 10.43
CA SER A 699 -36.04 23.00 9.40
C SER A 699 -35.76 24.39 9.96
N ALA A 700 -36.31 24.75 11.12
CA ALA A 700 -36.00 26.00 11.80
C ALA A 700 -34.53 26.10 12.26
N GLN A 701 -33.90 24.97 12.58
CA GLN A 701 -32.53 24.87 13.11
C GLN A 701 -31.51 24.42 12.07
N HIS A 702 -31.92 23.59 11.09
CA HIS A 702 -31.03 22.99 10.09
C HIS A 702 -31.04 23.79 8.77
N PHE A 703 -31.92 23.42 7.85
CA PHE A 703 -32.11 24.07 6.56
C PHE A 703 -33.52 23.79 6.06
N SER A 704 -34.02 24.68 5.20
CA SER A 704 -35.30 24.50 4.54
C SER A 704 -35.16 23.69 3.25
N LEU A 705 -35.94 22.61 3.14
CA LEU A 705 -36.07 21.87 1.89
C LEU A 705 -36.78 22.67 0.79
N ALA A 706 -37.47 23.78 1.14
CA ALA A 706 -38.06 24.68 0.15
C ALA A 706 -37.00 25.45 -0.66
N SER A 707 -35.75 25.52 -0.20
CA SER A 707 -34.65 26.19 -0.91
C SER A 707 -34.08 25.37 -2.08
N LEU A 708 -34.56 24.13 -2.27
CA LEU A 708 -34.16 23.26 -3.38
C LEU A 708 -34.67 23.80 -4.71
N ARG A 709 -33.78 23.83 -5.71
CA ARG A 709 -34.16 24.18 -7.08
C ARG A 709 -35.24 23.21 -7.61
N PRO A 710 -36.32 23.71 -8.24
CA PRO A 710 -37.31 22.86 -8.88
C PRO A 710 -36.67 21.95 -9.94
N GLY A 711 -37.01 20.66 -9.91
CA GLY A 711 -36.50 19.67 -10.87
C GLY A 711 -35.28 18.87 -10.41
N THR A 712 -34.60 19.28 -9.33
CA THR A 712 -33.45 18.55 -8.77
C THR A 712 -33.83 17.15 -8.28
N ASN A 713 -33.03 16.14 -8.61
CA ASN A 713 -33.27 14.78 -8.12
C ASN A 713 -32.88 14.69 -6.64
N ILE A 714 -33.78 14.22 -5.79
CA ILE A 714 -33.50 14.07 -4.37
C ILE A 714 -33.42 12.58 -4.05
N VAL A 715 -32.31 12.16 -3.49
CA VAL A 715 -32.14 10.79 -2.99
C VAL A 715 -32.00 10.87 -1.48
N ALA A 716 -32.81 10.11 -0.76
CA ALA A 716 -32.80 10.19 0.69
C ALA A 716 -32.75 8.84 1.39
N ARG A 717 -32.21 8.89 2.61
CA ARG A 717 -32.05 7.78 3.53
C ARG A 717 -32.43 8.23 4.94
N GLY A 718 -33.17 7.37 5.64
CA GLY A 718 -33.64 7.61 7.02
C GLY A 718 -35.16 7.56 7.15
N SER A 719 -35.66 6.85 8.18
CA SER A 719 -37.09 6.69 8.46
C SER A 719 -37.80 8.02 8.74
N ASP A 720 -37.13 8.89 9.50
CA ASP A 720 -37.76 10.07 10.10
C ASP A 720 -37.80 11.28 9.16
N ILE A 721 -36.95 11.29 8.14
CA ILE A 721 -36.98 12.32 7.10
C ILE A 721 -38.00 12.00 6.01
N ALA A 722 -38.42 10.74 5.87
CA ALA A 722 -39.30 10.26 4.81
C ALA A 722 -40.57 11.10 4.67
N SER A 723 -41.28 11.40 5.77
CA SER A 723 -42.49 12.22 5.74
C SER A 723 -42.25 13.66 5.29
N SER A 724 -41.07 14.22 5.56
CA SER A 724 -40.72 15.61 5.21
C SER A 724 -40.28 15.78 3.75
N ILE A 725 -39.89 14.70 3.08
CA ILE A 725 -39.36 14.73 1.70
C ILE A 725 -40.26 14.02 0.70
N THR A 726 -41.13 13.09 1.11
CA THR A 726 -42.01 12.36 0.19
C THR A 726 -43.02 13.26 -0.54
N SER A 727 -43.25 14.47 -0.02
CA SER A 727 -44.07 15.50 -0.67
C SER A 727 -43.33 16.31 -1.73
N LEU A 728 -42.00 16.19 -1.84
CA LEU A 728 -41.19 16.94 -2.79
C LEU A 728 -41.11 16.20 -4.14
N PRO A 729 -41.30 16.90 -5.27
CA PRO A 729 -41.17 16.31 -6.60
C PRO A 729 -39.75 15.77 -6.83
N ASN A 730 -39.62 14.71 -7.63
CA ASN A 730 -38.35 14.05 -7.97
C ASN A 730 -37.56 13.48 -6.76
N THR A 731 -38.27 13.11 -5.68
CA THR A 731 -37.67 12.48 -4.49
C THR A 731 -37.78 10.96 -4.51
N ARG A 732 -36.67 10.28 -4.19
CA ARG A 732 -36.61 8.83 -3.99
C ARG A 732 -36.04 8.50 -2.61
N LEU A 733 -36.87 7.88 -1.77
CA LEU A 733 -36.40 7.21 -0.55
C LEU A 733 -35.80 5.85 -0.96
N TRP A 734 -34.51 5.64 -0.69
CA TRP A 734 -33.81 4.42 -1.11
C TRP A 734 -33.57 3.42 0.04
N ARG A 735 -33.37 3.89 1.29
CA ARG A 735 -33.25 3.04 2.49
C ARG A 735 -33.85 3.70 3.72
N SER A 736 -34.42 2.91 4.62
CA SER A 736 -34.91 3.36 5.95
C SER A 736 -33.78 3.57 6.96
N ASP A 737 -32.67 2.86 6.81
CA ASP A 737 -31.60 2.80 7.81
C ASP A 737 -30.55 3.86 7.52
N SER A 738 -30.23 4.70 8.50
CA SER A 738 -29.24 5.79 8.40
C SER A 738 -27.92 5.44 9.12
N PHE A 739 -26.80 6.05 8.71
CA PHE A 739 -25.48 5.83 9.30
C PHE A 739 -25.35 6.57 10.65
N SER A 740 -26.01 6.05 11.70
CA SER A 740 -25.92 6.58 13.07
C SER A 740 -26.25 8.08 13.20
N ASN A 741 -25.91 8.70 14.33
CA ASN A 741 -26.33 10.04 14.75
C ASN A 741 -25.70 11.20 13.94
N MET A 742 -25.31 11.01 12.68
CA MET A 742 -24.83 12.08 11.79
C MET A 742 -25.90 12.47 10.78
N GLY A 743 -25.92 13.75 10.38
CA GLY A 743 -26.71 14.24 9.27
C GLY A 743 -25.80 14.57 8.09
N ILE A 744 -26.08 14.06 6.90
CA ILE A 744 -25.25 14.26 5.72
C ILE A 744 -26.10 14.79 4.57
N VAL A 745 -25.64 15.85 3.93
CA VAL A 745 -26.24 16.41 2.72
C VAL A 745 -25.17 16.55 1.66
N GLY A 746 -25.20 15.68 0.65
CA GLY A 746 -24.36 15.78 -0.52
C GLY A 746 -25.06 16.53 -1.64
N ILE A 747 -24.36 17.43 -2.31
CA ILE A 747 -24.89 18.24 -3.42
C ILE A 747 -24.01 18.00 -4.65
N ASP A 748 -24.64 17.48 -5.72
CA ASP A 748 -24.04 17.23 -7.04
C ASP A 748 -22.75 16.40 -7.05
N GLN A 749 -22.48 15.63 -5.99
CA GLN A 749 -21.19 14.96 -5.76
C GLN A 749 -19.98 15.92 -5.73
N GLN A 750 -20.22 17.22 -5.53
CA GLN A 750 -19.19 18.26 -5.47
C GLN A 750 -19.00 18.79 -4.05
N ILE A 751 -20.09 18.92 -3.30
CA ILE A 751 -20.10 19.47 -1.94
C ILE A 751 -20.71 18.45 -0.99
N LEU A 752 -20.13 18.30 0.19
CA LEU A 752 -20.67 17.49 1.27
C LEU A 752 -20.81 18.32 2.54
N TRP A 753 -22.04 18.44 3.02
CA TRP A 753 -22.37 19.01 4.32
C TRP A 753 -22.51 17.90 5.35
N VAL A 754 -21.85 18.06 6.49
CA VAL A 754 -21.74 17.04 7.53
C VAL A 754 -22.11 17.64 8.89
N TYR A 755 -23.26 17.26 9.39
CA TYR A 755 -23.77 17.56 10.72
C TYR A 755 -23.33 16.45 11.66
N THR A 756 -22.35 16.75 12.52
CA THR A 756 -21.73 15.73 13.38
C THR A 756 -22.74 15.15 14.39
N ASN A 757 -23.67 15.96 14.89
CA ASN A 757 -24.84 15.50 15.63
C ASN A 757 -26.05 16.39 15.32
N PRO A 758 -26.97 15.98 14.43
CA PRO A 758 -28.12 16.79 14.02
C PRO A 758 -29.16 16.95 15.14
N SER A 759 -29.05 16.22 16.24
CA SER A 759 -29.94 16.39 17.40
C SER A 759 -29.45 17.44 18.41
N ALA A 760 -28.22 17.94 18.24
CA ALA A 760 -27.54 18.84 19.18
C ALA A 760 -26.99 20.10 18.51
N GLN A 761 -26.65 21.11 19.32
CA GLN A 761 -25.87 22.29 18.88
C GLN A 761 -24.40 21.89 18.66
N SER A 762 -24.17 21.15 17.58
CA SER A 762 -22.87 20.55 17.23
C SER A 762 -22.31 21.15 15.95
N PRO A 763 -20.98 21.10 15.75
CA PRO A 763 -20.35 21.68 14.58
C PRO A 763 -20.84 21.03 13.28
N VAL A 764 -20.94 21.86 12.24
CA VAL A 764 -21.32 21.48 10.88
C VAL A 764 -20.19 21.79 9.92
N PHE A 765 -19.80 20.81 9.11
CA PHE A 765 -18.69 20.92 8.17
C PHE A 765 -19.23 21.03 6.75
N LYS A 766 -18.71 22.00 5.98
CA LYS A 766 -18.82 22.04 4.52
C LYS A 766 -17.49 21.55 3.94
N VAL A 767 -17.54 20.47 3.18
CA VAL A 767 -16.42 19.91 2.44
C VAL A 767 -16.66 20.18 0.95
N ALA A 768 -15.88 21.09 0.38
CA ALA A 768 -15.91 21.49 -1.03
C ALA A 768 -14.65 20.98 -1.76
N LEU A 769 -14.42 19.67 -1.67
CA LEU A 769 -13.33 18.94 -2.30
C LEU A 769 -13.96 17.86 -3.21
N PRO A 770 -14.32 18.17 -4.47
CA PRO A 770 -15.17 17.31 -5.31
C PRO A 770 -14.71 15.86 -5.42
N ASN A 771 -13.41 15.67 -5.53
CA ASN A 771 -12.78 14.40 -5.78
C ASN A 771 -12.78 13.52 -4.51
N THR A 772 -12.78 14.14 -3.33
CA THR A 772 -12.90 13.57 -1.99
C THR A 772 -14.36 13.32 -1.66
N VAL A 773 -15.23 14.27 -2.01
CA VAL A 773 -16.68 14.13 -1.88
C VAL A 773 -17.18 12.91 -2.66
N ASN A 774 -16.73 12.72 -3.89
CA ASN A 774 -17.07 11.53 -4.67
C ASN A 774 -16.65 10.21 -3.96
N LEU A 775 -15.44 10.17 -3.39
CA LEU A 775 -15.00 9.02 -2.59
C LEU A 775 -15.90 8.79 -1.37
N LEU A 776 -16.27 9.85 -0.67
CA LEU A 776 -17.15 9.80 0.50
C LEU A 776 -18.56 9.34 0.15
N TYR A 777 -19.09 9.74 -1.02
CA TYR A 777 -20.36 9.22 -1.55
C TYR A 777 -20.33 7.69 -1.67
N THR A 778 -19.20 7.13 -2.09
CA THR A 778 -18.98 5.68 -2.17
C THR A 778 -18.89 5.05 -0.79
N PHE A 779 -18.00 5.55 0.08
CA PHE A 779 -17.81 5.02 1.44
C PHE A 779 -19.08 5.03 2.28
N LEU A 780 -19.89 6.08 2.14
CA LEU A 780 -21.14 6.28 2.88
C LEU A 780 -22.38 5.75 2.15
N GLN A 781 -22.22 5.22 0.93
CA GLN A 781 -23.32 4.78 0.05
C GLN A 781 -24.46 5.79 -0.04
N LEU A 782 -24.13 7.06 -0.29
CA LEU A 782 -25.12 8.15 -0.33
C LEU A 782 -26.05 8.05 -1.53
N LEU A 783 -25.60 7.38 -2.59
CA LEU A 783 -26.39 7.10 -3.77
C LEU A 783 -26.57 5.58 -3.98
N PRO A 784 -27.67 5.16 -4.62
CA PRO A 784 -27.83 3.82 -5.17
C PRO A 784 -26.65 3.46 -6.06
N ALA A 785 -26.18 2.20 -5.99
CA ALA A 785 -25.13 1.66 -6.87
C ALA A 785 -25.47 1.78 -8.38
N ASP A 786 -26.72 2.10 -8.72
CA ASP A 786 -27.28 2.11 -10.08
C ASP A 786 -27.61 3.51 -10.64
N SER A 787 -27.20 4.60 -9.97
CA SER A 787 -27.72 5.95 -10.23
C SER A 787 -27.07 6.73 -11.39
N GLY A 788 -26.10 6.17 -12.13
CA GLY A 788 -25.32 6.93 -13.12
C GLY A 788 -25.58 6.65 -14.61
N ALA A 789 -26.17 5.51 -14.98
CA ALA A 789 -26.35 5.13 -16.39
C ALA A 789 -27.84 4.96 -16.72
N SER A 790 -28.30 5.57 -17.81
CA SER A 790 -29.64 5.26 -18.33
C SER A 790 -29.73 3.78 -18.69
N VAL A 791 -30.93 3.19 -18.70
CA VAL A 791 -31.11 1.78 -19.12
C VAL A 791 -30.48 1.54 -20.50
N ALA A 792 -30.60 2.51 -21.41
CA ALA A 792 -29.94 2.49 -22.71
C ALA A 792 -28.40 2.44 -22.61
N GLN A 793 -27.79 3.23 -21.73
CA GLN A 793 -26.33 3.20 -21.50
C GLN A 793 -25.87 1.90 -20.83
N LYS A 794 -26.64 1.34 -19.89
CA LYS A 794 -26.36 0.03 -19.28
C LYS A 794 -26.39 -1.09 -20.32
N LEU A 795 -27.37 -1.06 -21.22
CA LEU A 795 -27.49 -1.99 -22.35
C LEU A 795 -26.35 -1.81 -23.38
N LEU A 796 -26.03 -0.58 -23.78
CA LEU A 796 -24.97 -0.26 -24.76
C LEU A 796 -23.55 -0.57 -24.25
N SER A 797 -23.32 -0.46 -22.93
CA SER A 797 -22.05 -0.81 -22.30
C SER A 797 -21.94 -2.29 -21.92
N ASN A 798 -22.95 -3.09 -22.26
CA ASN A 798 -23.03 -4.53 -21.99
C ASN A 798 -22.89 -4.89 -20.50
N GLN A 799 -23.32 -3.99 -19.60
CA GLN A 799 -23.40 -4.25 -18.17
C GLN A 799 -24.66 -5.06 -17.89
N ALA A 800 -24.51 -6.30 -17.42
CA ALA A 800 -25.66 -7.15 -17.11
C ALA A 800 -26.00 -7.17 -15.62
N PRO A 801 -27.30 -7.27 -15.26
CA PRO A 801 -27.73 -7.31 -13.88
C PRO A 801 -27.28 -8.58 -13.13
N PHE A 802 -26.93 -9.65 -13.85
CA PHE A 802 -26.69 -10.97 -13.26
C PHE A 802 -25.24 -11.46 -13.38
N GLY A 803 -24.29 -10.57 -13.66
CA GLY A 803 -22.88 -10.91 -13.83
C GLY A 803 -22.54 -11.49 -15.20
N SER A 804 -21.47 -12.28 -15.27
CA SER A 804 -20.91 -12.84 -16.51
C SER A 804 -20.87 -14.37 -16.48
N CYS A 805 -20.97 -14.99 -17.66
CA CYS A 805 -20.83 -16.42 -17.86
C CYS A 805 -19.45 -16.91 -17.44
N GLU A 806 -19.38 -17.98 -16.65
CA GLU A 806 -18.13 -18.57 -16.16
C GLU A 806 -17.27 -19.18 -17.28
N LEU A 807 -17.88 -19.56 -18.41
CA LEU A 807 -17.17 -20.20 -19.53
C LEU A 807 -16.61 -19.21 -20.56
N CYS A 808 -17.37 -18.15 -20.89
CA CYS A 808 -17.01 -17.24 -21.97
C CYS A 808 -16.99 -15.76 -21.58
N THR A 809 -17.24 -15.43 -20.32
CA THR A 809 -17.22 -14.06 -19.77
C THR A 809 -18.25 -13.09 -20.37
N GLN A 810 -19.11 -13.57 -21.27
CA GLN A 810 -20.22 -12.80 -21.81
C GLN A 810 -21.30 -12.56 -20.73
N PRO A 811 -22.00 -11.43 -20.75
CA PRO A 811 -23.00 -11.09 -19.75
C PRO A 811 -24.18 -12.08 -19.71
N LEU A 812 -24.70 -12.28 -18.49
CA LEU A 812 -25.88 -13.10 -18.25
C LEU A 812 -27.15 -12.27 -18.31
N TRP A 813 -28.03 -12.60 -19.26
CA TRP A 813 -29.28 -11.90 -19.49
C TRP A 813 -30.48 -12.79 -19.12
N PRO A 814 -31.59 -12.21 -18.66
CA PRO A 814 -32.82 -12.96 -18.52
C PRO A 814 -33.36 -13.32 -19.90
N GLN A 815 -33.86 -14.55 -20.02
CA GLN A 815 -34.50 -15.11 -21.18
C GLN A 815 -35.96 -15.39 -20.82
N PRO A 816 -36.91 -15.06 -21.71
CA PRO A 816 -38.32 -15.30 -21.45
C PRO A 816 -38.58 -16.80 -21.30
N ALA A 817 -39.60 -17.14 -20.52
CA ALA A 817 -40.03 -18.51 -20.35
C ALA A 817 -40.51 -19.09 -21.69
N GLN A 818 -40.13 -20.33 -22.00
CA GLN A 818 -40.49 -20.99 -23.25
C GLN A 818 -41.99 -21.29 -23.36
N ASN A 819 -42.71 -21.35 -22.24
CA ASN A 819 -44.15 -21.51 -22.19
C ASN A 819 -44.73 -20.92 -20.90
N LYS A 820 -46.06 -20.85 -20.81
CA LYS A 820 -46.77 -20.30 -19.65
C LYS A 820 -46.53 -21.04 -18.32
N TYR A 821 -45.89 -22.22 -18.33
CA TYR A 821 -45.63 -23.01 -17.12
C TYR A 821 -44.15 -23.01 -16.69
N SER A 822 -43.27 -22.40 -17.47
CA SER A 822 -41.83 -22.31 -17.18
C SER A 822 -41.47 -20.94 -16.58
N ARG A 823 -40.36 -20.91 -15.84
CA ARG A 823 -39.80 -19.67 -15.30
C ARG A 823 -38.84 -19.05 -16.32
N PRO A 824 -38.77 -17.71 -16.39
CA PRO A 824 -37.65 -17.06 -17.04
C PRO A 824 -36.30 -17.58 -16.52
N ARG A 825 -35.30 -17.62 -17.39
CA ARG A 825 -33.96 -18.13 -17.05
C ARG A 825 -32.92 -17.05 -17.19
N ILE A 826 -31.89 -17.08 -16.37
CA ILE A 826 -30.69 -16.26 -16.54
C ILE A 826 -29.68 -17.12 -17.30
N SER A 827 -29.29 -16.71 -18.50
CA SER A 827 -28.28 -17.41 -19.29
C SER A 827 -27.48 -16.47 -20.19
N CYS A 828 -26.36 -16.97 -20.70
CA CYS A 828 -25.57 -16.30 -21.71
C CYS A 828 -26.09 -16.64 -23.11
N VAL A 829 -26.06 -15.67 -24.02
CA VAL A 829 -26.46 -15.85 -25.43
C VAL A 829 -25.68 -16.94 -26.17
N THR A 830 -24.43 -17.22 -25.76
CA THR A 830 -23.58 -18.25 -26.38
C THR A 830 -23.78 -19.63 -25.74
N HIS A 831 -24.08 -19.69 -24.44
CA HIS A 831 -24.18 -20.93 -23.66
C HIS A 831 -25.55 -21.02 -22.97
N LEU A 832 -26.62 -21.08 -23.75
CA LEU A 832 -28.01 -21.05 -23.26
C LEU A 832 -28.35 -22.19 -22.28
N GLN A 833 -27.64 -23.32 -22.37
CA GLN A 833 -27.84 -24.47 -21.49
C GLN A 833 -27.24 -24.30 -20.08
N GLN A 834 -26.26 -23.40 -19.90
CA GLN A 834 -25.63 -23.12 -18.61
C GLN A 834 -26.30 -21.94 -17.87
N GLY A 835 -27.62 -22.01 -17.74
CA GLY A 835 -28.42 -21.00 -17.04
C GLY A 835 -29.16 -21.53 -15.82
N ARG A 836 -29.65 -20.63 -14.97
CA ARG A 836 -30.53 -20.97 -13.83
C ARG A 836 -31.89 -20.30 -13.97
N ASN A 837 -32.93 -20.90 -13.39
CA ASN A 837 -34.24 -20.26 -13.32
C ASN A 837 -34.15 -19.01 -12.43
N MET A 838 -34.84 -17.94 -12.84
CA MET A 838 -35.00 -16.75 -12.02
C MET A 838 -35.78 -17.09 -10.75
N ASN A 839 -35.46 -16.40 -9.66
CA ASN A 839 -36.18 -16.39 -8.40
C ASN A 839 -36.77 -14.98 -8.12
N ARG A 840 -37.47 -14.81 -6.99
CA ARG A 840 -38.10 -13.52 -6.62
C ARG A 840 -37.10 -12.37 -6.44
N GLN A 841 -35.89 -12.66 -5.97
CA GLN A 841 -34.82 -11.67 -5.81
C GLN A 841 -34.28 -11.25 -7.17
N ASP A 842 -34.07 -12.20 -8.08
CA ASP A 842 -33.62 -11.90 -9.45
C ASP A 842 -34.62 -11.03 -10.21
N ALA A 843 -35.92 -11.29 -10.03
CA ALA A 843 -36.97 -10.45 -10.61
C ALA A 843 -36.93 -9.02 -10.07
N THR A 844 -36.72 -8.87 -8.75
CA THR A 844 -36.57 -7.57 -8.10
C THR A 844 -35.34 -6.84 -8.63
N GLN A 845 -34.21 -7.53 -8.73
CA GLN A 845 -32.96 -7.02 -9.28
C GLN A 845 -33.10 -6.60 -10.75
N TYR A 846 -33.81 -7.39 -11.57
CA TYR A 846 -34.07 -7.04 -12.96
C TYR A 846 -34.92 -5.77 -13.10
N ALA A 847 -35.99 -5.66 -12.31
CA ALA A 847 -36.85 -4.47 -12.31
C ALA A 847 -36.07 -3.21 -11.91
N GLN A 848 -35.18 -3.33 -10.91
CA GLN A 848 -34.29 -2.25 -10.48
C GLN A 848 -33.28 -1.86 -11.55
N PHE A 849 -32.65 -2.84 -12.19
CA PHE A 849 -31.69 -2.62 -13.28
C PHE A 849 -32.35 -1.90 -14.47
N MET A 850 -33.56 -2.33 -14.84
CA MET A 850 -34.36 -1.73 -15.91
C MET A 850 -35.03 -0.40 -15.50
N GLY A 851 -34.77 0.09 -14.28
CA GLY A 851 -35.31 1.37 -13.80
C GLY A 851 -36.84 1.42 -13.74
N ARG A 852 -37.52 0.27 -13.64
CA ARG A 852 -38.99 0.23 -13.65
C ARG A 852 -39.58 0.52 -12.27
N THR A 853 -40.63 1.32 -12.27
CA THR A 853 -41.48 1.62 -11.11
C THR A 853 -42.91 1.16 -11.37
N CYS A 854 -43.72 1.09 -10.31
CA CYS A 854 -45.15 0.81 -10.43
C CYS A 854 -45.83 1.85 -11.30
N GLU A 855 -46.47 1.42 -12.38
CA GLU A 855 -47.17 2.32 -13.31
C GLU A 855 -48.37 3.02 -12.68
N ALA A 856 -48.94 2.44 -11.61
CA ALA A 856 -50.09 3.01 -10.92
C ALA A 856 -49.73 4.07 -9.87
N CYS A 857 -48.56 3.99 -9.21
CA CYS A 857 -48.25 4.87 -8.07
C CYS A 857 -46.79 5.27 -7.92
N GLY A 858 -45.92 4.89 -8.85
CA GLY A 858 -44.49 5.25 -8.86
C GLY A 858 -43.62 4.52 -7.83
N ALA A 859 -44.18 3.67 -6.97
CA ALA A 859 -43.42 2.93 -5.97
C ALA A 859 -42.49 1.85 -6.59
N ALA A 860 -41.51 1.38 -5.82
CA ALA A 860 -40.60 0.32 -6.27
C ALA A 860 -41.36 -1.00 -6.53
N LEU A 861 -40.82 -1.81 -7.44
CA LEU A 861 -41.35 -3.14 -7.73
C LEU A 861 -40.61 -4.22 -6.93
N GLN A 862 -41.34 -5.25 -6.52
CA GLN A 862 -40.80 -6.44 -5.86
C GLN A 862 -41.23 -7.70 -6.62
N GLY A 863 -40.33 -8.67 -6.70
CA GLY A 863 -40.63 -9.98 -7.24
C GLY A 863 -41.43 -10.80 -6.22
N LEU A 864 -42.51 -11.41 -6.69
CA LEU A 864 -43.31 -12.37 -5.92
C LEU A 864 -43.39 -13.69 -6.69
N GLN A 865 -43.57 -14.77 -5.95
CA GLN A 865 -43.72 -16.11 -6.50
C GLN A 865 -45.10 -16.64 -6.13
N ASN A 866 -45.86 -17.12 -7.12
CA ASN A 866 -47.11 -17.82 -6.88
C ASN A 866 -46.80 -19.19 -6.24
N GLY A 867 -47.38 -19.45 -5.06
CA GLY A 867 -47.14 -20.68 -4.30
C GLY A 867 -47.64 -21.95 -5.00
N ALA A 868 -48.69 -21.87 -5.82
CA ALA A 868 -49.28 -23.02 -6.50
C ALA A 868 -48.61 -23.35 -7.85
N THR A 869 -48.23 -22.31 -8.61
CA THR A 869 -47.68 -22.49 -9.97
C THR A 869 -46.18 -22.27 -10.06
N GLY A 870 -45.55 -21.73 -9.01
CA GLY A 870 -44.15 -21.37 -9.01
C GLY A 870 -43.79 -20.22 -9.96
N GLN A 871 -44.75 -19.58 -10.63
CA GLN A 871 -44.51 -18.45 -11.52
C GLN A 871 -44.03 -17.22 -10.75
N ILE A 872 -43.18 -16.43 -11.38
CA ILE A 872 -42.65 -15.19 -10.81
C ILE A 872 -43.24 -14.00 -11.55
N PHE A 873 -43.73 -13.05 -10.78
CA PHE A 873 -44.32 -11.80 -11.27
C PHE A 873 -43.77 -10.62 -10.48
N LEU A 874 -43.90 -9.43 -11.05
CA LEU A 874 -43.56 -8.19 -10.37
C LEU A 874 -44.83 -7.57 -9.80
N ALA A 875 -44.76 -7.11 -8.55
CA ALA A 875 -45.84 -6.43 -7.87
C ALA A 875 -45.35 -5.12 -7.26
N CYS A 876 -46.27 -4.21 -6.99
CA CYS A 876 -45.96 -3.01 -6.24
C CYS A 876 -45.44 -3.37 -4.83
N SER A 877 -44.40 -2.68 -4.37
CA SER A 877 -43.90 -2.81 -2.99
C SER A 877 -44.83 -2.18 -1.95
N ARG A 878 -45.72 -1.27 -2.36
CA ARG A 878 -46.70 -0.63 -1.48
C ARG A 878 -47.89 -1.57 -1.27
N SER A 879 -48.12 -1.99 -0.02
CA SER A 879 -49.18 -2.92 0.36
C SER A 879 -50.60 -2.46 -0.01
N SER A 880 -50.82 -1.14 -0.12
CA SER A 880 -52.10 -0.55 -0.52
C SER A 880 -52.32 -0.49 -2.04
N CYS A 881 -51.36 -0.98 -2.85
CA CYS A 881 -51.42 -0.92 -4.32
C CYS A 881 -51.46 -2.33 -4.92
N ASN A 882 -52.54 -2.63 -5.66
CA ASN A 882 -52.78 -3.96 -6.24
C ASN A 882 -52.13 -4.17 -7.63
N TRP A 883 -51.21 -3.29 -8.04
CA TRP A 883 -50.56 -3.40 -9.34
C TRP A 883 -49.61 -4.60 -9.39
N ARG A 884 -49.73 -5.40 -10.46
CA ARG A 884 -48.89 -6.56 -10.74
C ARG A 884 -48.75 -6.79 -12.24
N THR A 885 -47.62 -7.34 -12.67
CA THR A 885 -47.37 -7.68 -14.07
C THR A 885 -46.50 -8.92 -14.23
N SER A 886 -46.61 -9.59 -15.37
CA SER A 886 -45.84 -10.78 -15.69
C SER A 886 -44.38 -10.42 -15.94
N LEU A 887 -43.45 -11.15 -15.33
CA LEU A 887 -42.01 -10.95 -15.57
C LEU A 887 -41.64 -11.22 -17.05
N ASN A 888 -42.35 -12.14 -17.72
CA ASN A 888 -42.17 -12.46 -19.14
C ASN A 888 -42.55 -11.31 -20.09
N GLN A 889 -43.38 -10.36 -19.67
CA GLN A 889 -43.72 -9.18 -20.49
C GLN A 889 -42.67 -8.08 -20.36
N ILE A 890 -41.83 -8.15 -19.32
CA ILE A 890 -40.82 -7.14 -19.01
C ILE A 890 -39.45 -7.53 -19.58
N ILE A 891 -39.16 -8.83 -19.59
CA ILE A 891 -38.05 -9.44 -20.34
C ILE A 891 -38.40 -9.36 -21.82
#